data_AF-A0A7Y5B4X9-F1
#
_entry.id   AF-A0A7Y5B4X9-F1
#
_cell.length_a   1.000
_cell.length_b   1.000
_cell.length_c   1.000
_cell.angle_alpha   90.00
_cell.angle_beta   90.00
_cell.angle_gamma   90.00
#
_symmetry.space_group_name_H-M   'P 1'
#
loop_
_entity.id
_entity.type
_entity.pdbx_description
1 polymer ?
#
loop_
_entity_poly.entity_id
_entity_poly.type
_entity_poly.pdbx_seq_one_letter_code
_entity_poly.pdbx_strand_id
1 'polypeptide(L)'
;MPRKKKTEQEPSPQATPVETEAVKIEEPKKRTTRAKKAPQAAATEAKPAKRGRTKKAAEEPVAEAVVAPEPEKKTRRPATKKPVEKPEPTKAKRKTEEPAVEPEPKKPATRTRRRAQPRPEPKPEPPKVSRFPVAKVEFVGGAAMLKVGEETLPPFIFFGYYDDSETEERVWKQVGQAVNAGLKVVSFLIPVRSARTGGSDALASIKKATTRLVESHPDAYVIWRLVPTPHAEWQADYPEAVMRLADGTVGPPSVCADRWWEEIERALVEIGEGLEEWEHGDRTLGFHLDRGEWFYSEDGGYDASGAALIRFRQWARKRYGDDVVRLRAAWHDGSVTFNTVGIPPYKSGFQSTEPHLYESRRERRWIDYHMFLSEATATRITALAAVLRKASRNRCAIGASYGYSFEFGHPHSGHLALHVLLNSPDIEIISAPPSYKDRQPTGAAPSPVPVDSVALHGKLFVSEEDFATPFGVRHVDEDFNPPLRTSDAVAACHKRGIGAAVAHGAGVAWMDLWGLGWLNYPEIWERARQLIELWKLRSLAPLTPPDVAIIVDEGSVAHNRVGSNLMRNMLATARESAHRCGASVGFYVMRDLMRDEWPKATLYVFLNAWNVRPDERAAIRQRLQRSGRTLAWIYVGALYENHRLALEAARETTGIALAKQPWASSQGTQILDKRHLLAQYLDGDRIGSVQRFDPSFYALPNGAKVIGEYIDTGNPSMVAKEYKDWKAVFVGERTLSLSLLRGLCAYAGVKTMSATDDVLVARPPFVTIHAAKSGEKRLRFADLQTLYDVEAETMVAIETKEFAFQMAEGETRIFLVGSQEQVESLLHGEPIAYPIKVEAEPDQKREPRPRRDRDRKRPRDRIDSGEAAVVNWRTSPKAEEPKAAAPPANRHKPPRRNRGPERPPKAEPEAEELTIMWRKPGE
;
A
#
# COMPACT_ATOMS: atom_id res chain seq x y z
N MET A 1 52.36 24.49 6.00
CA MET A 1 53.42 25.47 6.37
C MET A 1 52.80 26.61 7.19
N PRO A 2 53.55 27.27 8.11
CA PRO A 2 53.05 27.52 9.47
C PRO A 2 52.56 28.94 9.81
N ARG A 3 51.70 28.98 10.83
CA ARG A 3 51.34 30.01 11.84
C ARG A 3 52.07 31.37 11.85
N LYS A 4 51.31 32.45 12.09
CA LYS A 4 51.71 33.59 12.94
C LYS A 4 50.54 34.16 13.77
N LYS A 5 50.88 34.52 15.02
CA LYS A 5 50.08 35.04 16.16
C LYS A 5 49.93 36.58 16.14
N LYS A 6 49.16 37.09 17.14
CA LYS A 6 49.25 38.36 17.92
C LYS A 6 48.22 39.46 17.57
N THR A 7 47.55 40.20 18.47
CA THR A 7 47.44 40.29 19.96
C THR A 7 46.20 41.16 20.31
N GLU A 8 45.83 41.15 21.60
CA GLU A 8 44.73 41.83 22.33
C GLU A 8 44.72 43.38 22.34
N GLN A 9 43.55 43.97 22.67
CA GLN A 9 43.40 45.05 23.68
C GLN A 9 41.92 45.31 24.09
N GLU A 10 41.68 45.31 25.41
CA GLU A 10 40.49 45.76 26.19
C GLU A 10 40.55 47.30 26.46
N PRO A 11 39.55 48.04 27.06
CA PRO A 11 38.67 47.65 28.20
C PRO A 11 37.20 48.20 28.27
N SER A 12 36.50 47.72 29.33
CA SER A 12 35.15 47.98 29.94
C SER A 12 34.78 49.46 30.28
N PRO A 13 33.54 49.86 30.74
CA PRO A 13 32.73 49.21 31.81
C PRO A 13 31.17 49.31 31.83
N GLN A 14 30.59 48.35 32.58
CA GLN A 14 29.42 48.36 33.50
C GLN A 14 28.08 49.06 33.15
N ALA A 15 26.99 48.26 33.21
CA ALA A 15 25.78 48.56 34.01
C ALA A 15 24.92 47.29 34.27
N THR A 16 24.50 47.11 35.52
CA THR A 16 23.40 46.25 36.04
C THR A 16 22.48 47.17 36.87
N PRO A 17 21.23 46.85 37.29
CA PRO A 17 20.46 45.57 37.29
C PRO A 17 19.03 45.72 36.67
N VAL A 18 18.15 44.71 36.62
CA VAL A 18 17.12 44.37 37.64
C VAL A 18 16.49 42.99 37.32
N GLU A 19 16.35 42.17 38.36
CA GLU A 19 15.65 40.88 38.41
C GLU A 19 14.12 41.01 38.34
N THR A 20 13.45 40.05 37.69
CA THR A 20 12.13 39.56 38.14
C THR A 20 12.02 38.05 37.91
N GLU A 21 11.51 37.37 38.92
CA GLU A 21 11.57 35.93 39.18
C GLU A 21 10.85 35.06 38.13
N ALA A 22 11.51 33.99 37.68
CA ALA A 22 10.90 32.89 36.94
C ALA A 22 10.82 31.63 37.83
N VAL A 23 9.60 31.15 38.03
CA VAL A 23 9.26 29.91 38.75
C VAL A 23 9.76 28.70 37.94
N LYS A 24 10.63 27.90 38.56
CA LYS A 24 11.10 26.60 38.05
C LYS A 24 9.96 25.58 38.04
N ILE A 25 9.75 24.93 36.90
CA ILE A 25 9.10 23.62 36.81
C ILE A 25 10.15 22.61 36.35
N GLU A 26 10.34 21.55 37.14
CA GLU A 26 11.33 20.50 36.93
C GLU A 26 10.97 19.58 35.75
N GLU A 27 11.93 19.35 34.86
CA GLU A 27 11.89 18.31 33.83
C GLU A 27 12.28 16.94 34.41
N PRO A 28 11.59 15.83 34.04
CA PRO A 28 12.04 14.50 34.40
C PRO A 28 13.11 14.00 33.41
N LYS A 29 14.30 13.73 33.96
CA LYS A 29 15.48 13.14 33.31
C LYS A 29 15.15 11.82 32.58
N LYS A 30 15.35 11.79 31.25
CA LYS A 30 15.44 10.55 30.47
C LYS A 30 16.83 9.91 30.65
N ARG A 31 16.83 8.72 31.21
CA ARG A 31 18.00 7.88 31.47
C ARG A 31 18.34 7.09 30.20
N THR A 32 19.57 7.27 29.73
CA THR A 32 20.15 6.59 28.57
C THR A 32 20.49 5.14 28.90
N THR A 33 20.10 4.20 28.04
CA THR A 33 20.67 2.84 28.01
C THR A 33 20.74 2.32 26.58
N ARG A 34 21.95 2.23 26.03
CA ARG A 34 22.36 1.10 25.19
C ARG A 34 23.88 1.02 25.13
N ALA A 35 24.45 -0.05 25.68
CA ALA A 35 25.79 -0.50 25.34
C ALA A 35 25.70 -1.96 24.88
N LYS A 36 26.19 -2.16 23.65
CA LYS A 36 26.23 -3.40 22.89
C LYS A 36 27.08 -4.47 23.62
N LYS A 37 26.68 -5.74 23.50
CA LYS A 37 27.53 -6.90 23.79
C LYS A 37 27.79 -7.67 22.51
N ALA A 38 29.07 -7.93 22.25
CA ALA A 38 29.59 -8.99 21.40
C ALA A 38 30.88 -9.54 22.05
N PRO A 39 31.30 -10.78 21.74
CA PRO A 39 31.78 -11.76 22.72
C PRO A 39 33.30 -11.97 22.71
N GLN A 40 33.84 -12.55 23.78
CA GLN A 40 35.15 -13.23 23.78
C GLN A 40 35.14 -14.46 24.71
N ALA A 41 35.53 -15.60 24.13
CA ALA A 41 36.22 -16.72 24.79
C ALA A 41 37.69 -16.28 25.07
N ALA A 42 38.53 -16.86 25.93
CA ALA A 42 38.60 -18.17 26.57
C ALA A 42 39.57 -18.12 27.78
N ALA A 43 39.56 -19.23 28.55
CA ALA A 43 40.64 -19.80 29.36
C ALA A 43 41.06 -19.13 30.68
N THR A 44 40.78 -19.78 31.81
CA THR A 44 41.79 -20.59 32.53
C THR A 44 41.15 -21.47 33.62
N GLU A 45 41.88 -22.54 33.92
CA GLU A 45 41.70 -23.67 34.84
C GLU A 45 41.19 -23.23 36.26
N ALA A 46 40.51 -24.04 37.08
CA ALA A 46 40.76 -25.43 37.43
C ALA A 46 39.55 -26.07 38.14
N LYS A 47 39.42 -27.40 37.97
CA LYS A 47 38.68 -28.36 38.83
C LYS A 47 39.34 -28.47 40.24
N PRO A 48 38.86 -29.31 41.18
CA PRO A 48 37.63 -30.12 41.30
C PRO A 48 36.91 -29.82 42.66
N ALA A 49 35.79 -30.39 43.10
CA ALA A 49 35.56 -31.81 43.35
C ALA A 49 34.19 -32.07 44.02
N LYS A 50 33.66 -33.26 43.70
CA LYS A 50 32.92 -34.20 44.57
C LYS A 50 31.49 -33.82 45.01
N ARG A 51 30.50 -34.56 44.49
CA ARG A 51 29.82 -35.74 45.10
C ARG A 51 28.67 -35.28 46.03
N GLY A 52 27.44 -35.77 45.91
CA GLY A 52 26.96 -36.84 45.06
C GLY A 52 25.44 -37.06 45.16
N ARG A 53 25.00 -37.99 44.31
CA ARG A 53 23.74 -38.76 44.30
C ARG A 53 23.16 -38.98 45.71
N THR A 54 21.84 -38.90 45.91
CA THR A 54 20.88 -40.00 45.63
C THR A 54 19.45 -39.47 45.91
N LYS A 55 18.49 -39.55 44.98
CA LYS A 55 17.56 -40.66 44.62
C LYS A 55 16.35 -40.84 45.57
N LYS A 56 15.15 -40.74 44.96
CA LYS A 56 13.87 -41.45 45.22
C LYS A 56 13.14 -41.10 46.55
N ALA A 57 11.81 -41.13 46.67
CA ALA A 57 10.72 -41.67 45.86
C ALA A 57 9.42 -40.86 46.11
N ALA A 58 8.43 -41.11 45.26
CA ALA A 58 7.05 -40.63 45.36
C ALA A 58 6.21 -41.47 46.34
N GLU A 59 5.14 -40.89 46.88
CA GLU A 59 3.93 -41.60 47.34
C GLU A 59 2.76 -40.58 47.54
N GLU A 60 1.64 -40.83 46.86
CA GLU A 60 0.26 -40.42 47.22
C GLU A 60 -0.45 -41.69 47.76
N PRO A 61 -1.71 -41.70 48.25
CA PRO A 61 -2.63 -40.68 48.81
C PRO A 61 -3.26 -41.15 50.17
N VAL A 62 -4.30 -40.47 50.69
CA VAL A 62 -5.57 -41.03 51.29
C VAL A 62 -6.32 -39.96 52.11
N ALA A 63 -7.65 -40.02 52.06
CA ALA A 63 -8.65 -39.14 52.70
C ALA A 63 -9.38 -39.82 53.88
N GLU A 64 -9.93 -39.01 54.80
CA GLU A 64 -11.10 -39.18 55.71
C GLU A 64 -10.95 -38.15 56.88
N ALA A 65 -11.93 -37.59 57.59
CA ALA A 65 -13.37 -37.35 57.45
C ALA A 65 -13.79 -36.29 58.52
N VAL A 66 -14.71 -35.39 58.16
CA VAL A 66 -15.82 -34.70 58.88
C VAL A 66 -15.80 -34.55 60.43
N VAL A 67 -16.04 -33.32 60.95
CA VAL A 67 -17.26 -32.87 61.69
C VAL A 67 -17.12 -31.39 62.12
N ALA A 68 -18.24 -30.66 62.01
CA ALA A 68 -18.49 -29.24 62.30
C ALA A 68 -18.40 -28.84 63.79
N PRO A 69 -18.54 -27.53 64.09
CA PRO A 69 -19.84 -27.12 64.65
C PRO A 69 -20.47 -25.90 63.96
N GLU A 70 -21.79 -25.84 64.13
CA GLU A 70 -22.72 -24.83 63.63
C GLU A 70 -22.77 -23.53 64.49
N PRO A 71 -23.50 -22.50 64.02
CA PRO A 71 -23.46 -21.09 64.45
C PRO A 71 -24.70 -20.61 65.26
N GLU A 72 -24.57 -19.51 66.01
CA GLU A 72 -25.70 -18.73 66.56
C GLU A 72 -25.38 -17.21 66.55
N LYS A 73 -26.12 -16.32 65.86
CA LYS A 73 -27.51 -15.79 66.02
C LYS A 73 -27.62 -14.72 67.14
N LYS A 74 -27.77 -13.44 66.78
CA LYS A 74 -29.00 -12.67 66.45
C LYS A 74 -29.71 -12.07 67.67
N THR A 75 -30.07 -10.80 67.58
CA THR A 75 -31.46 -10.23 67.59
C THR A 75 -31.35 -8.69 67.70
N ARG A 76 -32.19 -7.82 67.12
CA ARG A 76 -33.60 -7.86 66.65
C ARG A 76 -33.72 -7.07 65.32
N ARG A 77 -34.35 -7.53 64.24
CA ARG A 77 -35.80 -7.77 63.94
C ARG A 77 -36.66 -6.48 63.84
N PRO A 78 -37.74 -6.46 63.03
CA PRO A 78 -38.06 -7.30 61.86
C PRO A 78 -38.81 -6.60 60.69
N ALA A 79 -38.76 -7.25 59.53
CA ALA A 79 -39.82 -7.22 58.51
C ALA A 79 -40.45 -8.63 58.43
N THR A 80 -41.77 -8.73 58.19
CA THR A 80 -42.60 -9.85 57.66
C THR A 80 -44.07 -9.43 57.85
N LYS A 81 -45.11 -9.73 57.05
CA LYS A 81 -45.43 -10.73 56.00
C LYS A 81 -46.72 -10.25 55.26
N LYS A 82 -46.95 -10.77 54.04
CA LYS A 82 -48.14 -10.67 53.12
C LYS A 82 -49.47 -11.25 53.73
N PRO A 83 -50.67 -11.36 53.06
CA PRO A 83 -51.08 -11.16 51.62
C PRO A 83 -52.54 -10.61 51.34
N VAL A 84 -52.97 -10.64 50.05
CA VAL A 84 -54.38 -10.64 49.48
C VAL A 84 -55.03 -9.22 49.38
N GLU A 85 -55.73 -8.73 48.33
CA GLU A 85 -56.57 -9.27 47.24
C GLU A 85 -56.76 -8.25 46.07
N LYS A 86 -57.26 -8.75 44.93
CA LYS A 86 -57.80 -8.11 43.69
C LYS A 86 -58.78 -6.92 43.92
N PRO A 87 -59.05 -5.99 42.97
CA PRO A 87 -59.75 -6.32 41.70
C PRO A 87 -59.55 -5.42 40.44
N GLU A 88 -59.78 -6.01 39.26
CA GLU A 88 -60.40 -5.41 38.05
C GLU A 88 -61.93 -5.63 38.13
N PRO A 89 -62.81 -5.13 37.22
CA PRO A 89 -62.79 -4.00 36.25
C PRO A 89 -64.10 -3.16 36.33
N THR A 90 -64.27 -2.08 35.54
CA THR A 90 -65.55 -1.61 34.90
C THR A 90 -65.37 -0.21 34.25
N LYS A 91 -65.53 -0.06 32.93
CA LYS A 91 -66.75 0.26 32.14
C LYS A 91 -67.38 1.66 32.39
N ALA A 92 -67.04 2.57 31.49
CA ALA A 92 -67.90 3.33 30.55
C ALA A 92 -69.29 3.88 30.94
N LYS A 93 -69.57 5.05 30.32
CA LYS A 93 -70.84 5.80 30.12
C LYS A 93 -71.20 6.71 31.31
N ARG A 94 -71.76 7.91 31.14
CA ARG A 94 -72.64 8.47 30.10
C ARG A 94 -72.85 9.97 30.43
N LYS A 95 -73.18 10.78 29.42
CA LYS A 95 -74.20 11.87 29.44
C LYS A 95 -74.00 12.73 28.18
N THR A 96 -74.96 13.10 27.35
CA THR A 96 -76.36 12.72 27.04
C THR A 96 -76.67 13.49 25.75
N GLU A 97 -77.42 12.90 24.82
CA GLU A 97 -77.87 13.54 23.57
C GLU A 97 -79.32 14.09 23.69
N GLU A 98 -79.54 15.25 23.03
CA GLU A 98 -80.68 15.66 22.18
C GLU A 98 -82.11 15.92 22.75
N PRO A 99 -82.92 16.83 22.12
CA PRO A 99 -83.69 16.48 20.90
C PRO A 99 -83.96 17.56 19.81
N ALA A 100 -84.05 17.09 18.55
CA ALA A 100 -85.07 17.36 17.48
C ALA A 100 -85.32 18.80 16.93
N VAL A 101 -85.62 19.11 15.65
CA VAL A 101 -85.92 18.43 14.37
C VAL A 101 -85.97 19.50 13.21
N GLU A 102 -85.47 19.15 12.01
CA GLU A 102 -85.69 19.60 10.58
C GLU A 102 -85.75 21.11 10.14
N PRO A 103 -85.50 21.49 8.84
CA PRO A 103 -85.37 20.69 7.60
C PRO A 103 -84.15 21.02 6.68
N GLU A 104 -83.92 20.15 5.68
CA GLU A 104 -83.12 20.39 4.45
C GLU A 104 -83.74 21.45 3.52
N PRO A 105 -83.12 21.84 2.38
CA PRO A 105 -81.70 21.98 2.03
C PRO A 105 -81.43 23.35 1.36
N LYS A 106 -80.19 23.87 1.38
CA LYS A 106 -79.69 24.84 0.36
C LYS A 106 -78.19 25.09 0.49
N LYS A 107 -77.46 24.86 -0.61
CA LYS A 107 -76.07 25.32 -0.81
C LYS A 107 -75.99 26.83 -0.58
N PRO A 108 -74.91 27.35 0.03
CA PRO A 108 -74.51 28.71 -0.27
C PRO A 108 -73.03 28.87 -0.60
N ALA A 109 -72.84 29.79 -1.55
CA ALA A 109 -71.60 30.28 -2.08
C ALA A 109 -70.84 31.19 -1.09
N THR A 110 -69.52 31.15 -1.26
CA THR A 110 -68.49 32.19 -1.05
C THR A 110 -68.82 33.42 -0.19
N ARG A 111 -68.07 33.55 0.93
CA ARG A 111 -67.75 34.85 1.55
C ARG A 111 -66.24 34.97 1.77
N THR A 112 -65.68 36.00 1.15
CA THR A 112 -64.28 36.41 1.16
C THR A 112 -63.81 36.82 2.55
N ARG A 113 -62.68 36.25 3.00
CA ARG A 113 -62.01 36.59 4.27
C ARG A 113 -60.81 37.49 3.97
N ARG A 114 -60.80 38.67 4.59
CA ARG A 114 -59.73 39.69 4.56
C ARG A 114 -58.38 39.06 4.93
N ARG A 115 -57.38 39.20 4.06
CA ARG A 115 -56.02 38.67 4.18
C ARG A 115 -55.20 39.54 5.14
N ALA A 116 -54.68 38.96 6.21
CA ALA A 116 -53.65 39.59 7.04
C ALA A 116 -52.35 39.70 6.21
N GLN A 117 -51.66 40.83 6.31
CA GLN A 117 -50.37 41.03 5.64
C GLN A 117 -49.31 40.10 6.26
N PRO A 118 -48.55 39.35 5.44
CA PRO A 118 -47.44 38.55 5.94
C PRO A 118 -46.30 39.46 6.43
N ARG A 119 -45.69 39.11 7.56
CA ARG A 119 -44.36 39.65 7.93
C ARG A 119 -43.40 39.40 6.76
N PRO A 120 -42.54 40.36 6.39
CA PRO A 120 -41.53 40.11 5.38
C PRO A 120 -40.65 38.97 5.86
N GLU A 121 -40.57 37.91 5.06
CA GLU A 121 -39.57 36.86 5.23
C GLU A 121 -38.19 37.53 5.20
N PRO A 122 -37.25 37.15 6.09
CA PRO A 122 -35.88 37.64 5.97
C PRO A 122 -35.38 37.29 4.58
N LYS A 123 -34.92 38.30 3.84
CA LYS A 123 -34.28 38.10 2.54
C LYS A 123 -33.22 37.01 2.72
N PRO A 124 -33.15 35.98 1.86
CA PRO A 124 -32.02 35.05 1.89
C PRO A 124 -30.75 35.90 1.75
N GLU A 125 -29.86 35.80 2.73
CA GLU A 125 -28.53 36.38 2.60
C GLU A 125 -27.95 35.90 1.26
N PRO A 126 -27.32 36.78 0.46
CA PRO A 126 -26.61 36.32 -0.72
C PRO A 126 -25.65 35.21 -0.29
N PRO A 127 -25.52 34.10 -1.05
CA PRO A 127 -24.66 33.01 -0.66
C PRO A 127 -23.28 33.58 -0.34
N LYS A 128 -22.82 33.42 0.91
CA LYS A 128 -21.46 33.84 1.31
C LYS A 128 -20.50 33.20 0.32
N VAL A 129 -19.83 34.02 -0.49
CA VAL A 129 -18.82 33.56 -1.44
C VAL A 129 -17.79 32.79 -0.63
N SER A 130 -17.59 31.53 -0.99
CA SER A 130 -16.66 30.67 -0.27
C SER A 130 -15.25 31.19 -0.40
N ARG A 131 -14.48 31.19 0.69
CA ARG A 131 -13.09 31.65 0.70
C ARG A 131 -12.16 30.62 0.10
N PHE A 132 -12.41 29.33 0.32
CA PHE A 132 -11.60 28.28 -0.28
C PHE A 132 -11.51 28.44 -1.81
N PRO A 133 -10.33 28.27 -2.42
CA PRO A 133 -10.24 28.16 -3.87
C PRO A 133 -10.90 26.84 -4.30
N VAL A 134 -11.42 26.75 -5.52
CA VAL A 134 -11.81 25.44 -6.07
C VAL A 134 -10.52 24.72 -6.47
N ALA A 135 -10.04 23.87 -5.58
CA ALA A 135 -8.87 23.01 -5.74
C ALA A 135 -9.30 21.58 -6.11
N LYS A 136 -8.86 21.08 -7.26
CA LYS A 136 -9.10 19.70 -7.71
C LYS A 136 -7.95 19.17 -8.52
N VAL A 137 -7.79 17.85 -8.52
CA VAL A 137 -6.95 17.18 -9.52
C VAL A 137 -7.67 17.16 -10.86
N GLU A 138 -7.02 17.65 -11.91
CA GLU A 138 -7.47 17.55 -13.31
C GLU A 138 -6.38 16.92 -14.18
N PHE A 139 -6.75 16.32 -15.31
CA PHE A 139 -5.79 15.70 -16.22
C PHE A 139 -5.70 16.51 -17.51
N VAL A 140 -4.51 17.03 -17.80
CA VAL A 140 -4.18 17.79 -19.03
C VAL A 140 -3.14 16.99 -19.81
N GLY A 141 -3.47 16.55 -21.02
CA GLY A 141 -2.61 15.63 -21.78
C GLY A 141 -2.27 14.37 -20.99
N GLY A 142 -3.17 13.85 -20.15
CA GLY A 142 -2.87 12.69 -19.30
C GLY A 142 -1.83 12.93 -18.20
N ALA A 143 -1.41 14.17 -17.93
CA ALA A 143 -0.66 14.57 -16.74
C ALA A 143 -1.63 15.08 -15.67
N ALA A 144 -1.47 14.62 -14.42
CA ALA A 144 -2.26 15.14 -13.32
C ALA A 144 -1.77 16.55 -12.93
N MET A 145 -2.70 17.50 -12.82
CA MET A 145 -2.46 18.89 -12.45
C MET A 145 -3.34 19.27 -11.26
N LEU A 146 -2.92 20.28 -10.51
CA LEU A 146 -3.74 20.89 -9.47
C LEU A 146 -4.46 22.12 -10.06
N LYS A 147 -5.76 22.00 -10.31
CA LYS A 147 -6.60 23.12 -10.73
C LYS A 147 -6.93 24.00 -9.53
N VAL A 148 -6.76 25.31 -9.64
CA VAL A 148 -7.04 26.30 -8.60
C VAL A 148 -7.82 27.45 -9.22
N GLY A 149 -9.15 27.39 -9.14
CA GLY A 149 -10.00 28.34 -9.87
C GLY A 149 -9.79 28.24 -11.38
N GLU A 150 -9.25 29.28 -12.01
CA GLU A 150 -8.90 29.32 -13.43
C GLU A 150 -7.42 28.95 -13.70
N GLU A 151 -6.58 28.92 -12.66
CA GLU A 151 -5.17 28.55 -12.77
C GLU A 151 -4.99 27.03 -12.70
N THR A 152 -3.97 26.51 -13.39
CA THR A 152 -3.55 25.11 -13.33
C THR A 152 -2.10 25.06 -12.89
N LEU A 153 -1.83 24.40 -11.76
CA LEU A 153 -0.51 24.30 -11.14
C LEU A 153 0.09 22.91 -11.37
N PRO A 154 1.41 22.83 -11.64
CA PRO A 154 2.09 21.54 -11.62
C PRO A 154 2.05 20.96 -10.20
N PRO A 155 1.97 19.62 -10.05
CA PRO A 155 1.82 18.95 -8.75
C PRO A 155 3.16 18.83 -8.00
N PHE A 156 3.89 19.93 -7.88
CA PHE A 156 5.19 19.98 -7.19
C PHE A 156 5.07 20.77 -5.90
N ILE A 157 5.48 20.13 -4.82
CA ILE A 157 5.23 20.58 -3.45
C ILE A 157 6.56 20.68 -2.73
N PHE A 158 6.82 21.77 -2.01
CA PHE A 158 7.80 21.76 -0.94
C PHE A 158 7.14 21.34 0.36
N PHE A 159 7.75 20.42 1.11
CA PHE A 159 7.30 20.06 2.46
C PHE A 159 8.38 20.36 3.49
N GLY A 160 7.97 20.95 4.61
CA GLY A 160 8.80 21.10 5.80
C GLY A 160 8.01 20.91 7.09
N TYR A 161 8.69 20.41 8.11
CA TYR A 161 8.18 20.34 9.48
C TYR A 161 9.06 21.19 10.40
N TYR A 162 8.43 21.87 11.34
CA TYR A 162 9.11 22.63 12.39
C TYR A 162 8.27 22.62 13.68
N ASP A 163 8.94 22.56 14.81
CA ASP A 163 8.35 22.62 16.16
C ASP A 163 9.05 23.58 17.11
N ASP A 164 10.17 24.17 16.67
CA ASP A 164 10.91 25.21 17.40
C ASP A 164 11.31 26.37 16.46
N SER A 165 11.88 27.43 17.02
CA SER A 165 12.26 28.62 16.25
C SER A 165 13.40 28.38 15.25
N GLU A 166 14.33 27.48 15.56
CA GLU A 166 15.49 27.22 14.69
C GLU A 166 15.10 26.36 13.48
N THR A 167 14.29 25.33 13.69
CA THR A 167 13.66 24.53 12.64
C THR A 167 12.74 25.40 11.79
N GLU A 168 11.97 26.30 12.42
CA GLU A 168 11.11 27.25 11.70
C GLU A 168 11.93 28.13 10.75
N GLU A 169 13.02 28.76 11.23
CA GLU A 169 13.88 29.59 10.36
C GLU A 169 14.47 28.80 9.18
N ARG A 170 14.97 27.58 9.42
CA ARG A 170 15.52 26.71 8.38
C ARG A 170 14.48 26.30 7.34
N VAL A 171 13.27 25.95 7.78
CA VAL A 171 12.18 25.58 6.85
C VAL A 171 11.77 26.78 6.02
N TRP A 172 11.60 27.96 6.61
CA TRP A 172 11.19 29.16 5.87
C TRP A 172 12.24 29.66 4.88
N LYS A 173 13.54 29.43 5.16
CA LYS A 173 14.58 29.64 4.15
C LYS A 173 14.36 28.76 2.92
N GLN A 174 14.04 27.48 3.12
CA GLN A 174 13.77 26.54 2.03
C GLN A 174 12.46 26.87 1.29
N VAL A 175 11.41 27.32 2.00
CA VAL A 175 10.19 27.86 1.39
C VAL A 175 10.54 28.98 0.40
N GLY A 176 11.38 29.94 0.81
CA GLY A 176 11.81 31.03 -0.06
C GLY A 176 12.56 30.55 -1.29
N GLN A 177 13.46 29.58 -1.14
CA GLN A 177 14.17 29.00 -2.27
C GLN A 177 13.23 28.24 -3.22
N ALA A 178 12.27 27.48 -2.69
CA ALA A 178 11.28 26.73 -3.46
C ALA A 178 10.39 27.66 -4.30
N VAL A 179 9.82 28.68 -3.66
CA VAL A 179 8.90 29.62 -4.33
C VAL A 179 9.65 30.44 -5.38
N ASN A 180 10.86 30.89 -5.08
CA ASN A 180 11.69 31.61 -6.05
C ASN A 180 12.05 30.76 -7.29
N ALA A 181 12.08 29.43 -7.15
CA ALA A 181 12.28 28.50 -8.26
C ALA A 181 10.98 28.14 -9.01
N GLY A 182 9.85 28.72 -8.62
CA GLY A 182 8.55 28.58 -9.30
C GLY A 182 7.59 27.59 -8.65
N LEU A 183 7.91 26.99 -7.51
CA LEU A 183 6.97 26.13 -6.78
C LEU A 183 5.92 26.99 -6.08
N LYS A 184 4.67 26.87 -6.50
CA LYS A 184 3.56 27.62 -5.90
C LYS A 184 2.84 26.87 -4.78
N VAL A 185 3.20 25.62 -4.50
CA VAL A 185 2.54 24.81 -3.47
C VAL A 185 3.54 24.41 -2.39
N VAL A 186 3.22 24.73 -1.15
CA VAL A 186 3.95 24.30 0.04
C VAL A 186 3.08 23.44 0.95
N SER A 187 3.70 22.65 1.81
CA SER A 187 3.02 21.80 2.76
C SER A 187 3.73 21.80 4.11
N PHE A 188 2.94 21.89 5.16
CA PHE A 188 3.41 21.87 6.55
C PHE A 188 2.64 20.83 7.34
N LEU A 189 3.33 20.17 8.26
CA LEU A 189 2.72 19.23 9.20
C LEU A 189 2.11 19.98 10.39
N ILE A 190 0.83 19.72 10.64
CA ILE A 190 0.03 20.32 11.71
C ILE A 190 -0.52 19.20 12.61
N PRO A 191 -0.05 19.10 13.86
CA PRO A 191 -0.65 18.20 14.83
C PRO A 191 -2.09 18.63 15.16
N VAL A 192 -3.04 17.68 15.10
CA VAL A 192 -4.44 17.87 15.50
C VAL A 192 -4.69 17.04 16.75
N ARG A 193 -4.67 17.69 17.92
CA ARG A 193 -4.79 16.98 19.20
C ARG A 193 -6.23 16.53 19.44
N SER A 194 -6.42 15.31 19.95
CA SER A 194 -7.73 14.80 20.39
C SER A 194 -8.14 15.42 21.74
N ALA A 195 -8.42 16.71 21.74
CA ALA A 195 -8.83 17.50 22.89
C ALA A 195 -9.82 18.58 22.44
N ARG A 196 -10.58 19.15 23.38
CA ARG A 196 -11.59 20.18 23.08
C ARG A 196 -11.02 21.41 22.37
N THR A 197 -9.76 21.78 22.62
CA THR A 197 -9.07 22.90 21.96
C THR A 197 -8.27 22.47 20.72
N GLY A 198 -8.30 21.19 20.35
CA GLY A 198 -7.43 20.65 19.31
C GLY A 198 -7.62 21.31 17.94
N GLY A 199 -8.87 21.66 17.59
CA GLY A 199 -9.18 22.38 16.36
C GLY A 199 -8.72 23.83 16.40
N SER A 200 -9.04 24.55 17.48
CA SER A 200 -8.59 25.94 17.67
C SER A 200 -7.06 26.09 17.69
N ASP A 201 -6.35 25.15 18.34
CA ASP A 201 -4.89 25.17 18.45
C ASP A 201 -4.24 24.92 17.07
N ALA A 202 -4.73 23.92 16.32
CA ALA A 202 -4.29 23.64 14.96
C ALA A 202 -4.59 24.81 14.01
N LEU A 203 -5.78 25.41 14.10
CA LEU A 203 -6.17 26.57 13.32
C LEU A 203 -5.27 27.78 13.60
N ALA A 204 -4.86 28.00 14.85
CA ALA A 204 -3.93 29.07 15.21
C ALA A 204 -2.56 28.87 14.54
N SER A 205 -2.03 27.65 14.56
CA SER A 205 -0.78 27.30 13.86
C SER A 205 -0.87 27.52 12.35
N ILE A 206 -1.98 27.09 11.75
CA ILE A 206 -2.28 27.30 10.32
C ILE A 206 -2.32 28.80 9.99
N LYS A 207 -3.03 29.59 10.80
CA LYS A 207 -3.13 31.05 10.59
C LYS A 207 -1.77 31.72 10.67
N LYS A 208 -0.95 31.40 11.70
CA LYS A 208 0.42 31.92 11.84
C LYS A 208 1.26 31.63 10.59
N ALA A 209 1.28 30.37 10.15
CA ALA A 209 2.06 29.96 8.99
C ALA A 209 1.56 30.60 7.69
N THR A 210 0.24 30.69 7.50
CA THR A 210 -0.36 31.30 6.30
C THR A 210 -0.10 32.81 6.24
N THR A 211 -0.23 33.54 7.35
CA THR A 211 0.06 34.98 7.39
C THR A 211 1.51 35.23 6.96
N ARG A 212 2.46 34.48 7.52
CA ARG A 212 3.87 34.57 7.12
C ARG A 212 4.08 34.25 5.64
N LEU A 213 3.39 33.24 5.11
CA LEU A 213 3.47 32.88 3.69
C LEU A 213 2.95 34.02 2.81
N VAL A 214 1.81 34.61 3.14
CA VAL A 214 1.19 35.69 2.35
C VAL A 214 2.05 36.95 2.38
N GLU A 215 2.66 37.27 3.52
CA GLU A 215 3.57 38.41 3.67
C GLU A 215 4.83 38.28 2.81
N SER A 216 5.41 37.07 2.72
CA SER A 216 6.62 36.85 1.93
C SER A 216 6.34 36.51 0.47
N HIS A 217 5.32 35.70 0.21
CA HIS A 217 5.04 35.00 -1.05
C HIS A 217 3.52 34.96 -1.34
N PRO A 218 2.92 36.09 -1.74
CA PRO A 218 1.47 36.23 -1.86
C PRO A 218 0.82 35.37 -2.96
N ASP A 219 1.59 34.72 -3.83
CA ASP A 219 1.08 33.84 -4.89
C ASP A 219 1.17 32.34 -4.55
N ALA A 220 1.71 32.01 -3.38
CA ALA A 220 1.85 30.63 -2.93
C ALA A 220 0.58 30.12 -2.23
N TYR A 221 0.40 28.81 -2.28
CA TYR A 221 -0.71 28.07 -1.69
C TYR A 221 -0.19 26.96 -0.76
N VAL A 222 -1.07 26.50 0.15
CA VAL A 222 -0.72 25.47 1.14
C VAL A 222 -1.62 24.24 1.04
N ILE A 223 -1.01 23.06 1.14
CA ILE A 223 -1.69 21.80 1.50
C ILE A 223 -1.27 21.43 2.93
N TRP A 224 -2.21 21.45 3.87
CA TRP A 224 -1.90 21.16 5.28
C TRP A 224 -1.87 19.66 5.54
N ARG A 225 -0.74 19.13 5.99
CA ARG A 225 -0.64 17.73 6.44
C ARG A 225 -1.11 17.64 7.89
N LEU A 226 -2.32 17.13 8.09
CA LEU A 226 -2.96 17.04 9.40
C LEU A 226 -2.64 15.69 10.05
N VAL A 227 -2.07 15.74 11.26
CA VAL A 227 -1.66 14.55 12.02
C VAL A 227 -2.46 14.44 13.31
N PRO A 228 -3.47 13.56 13.40
CA PRO A 228 -4.20 13.29 14.62
C PRO A 228 -3.27 12.79 15.74
N THR A 229 -3.25 13.47 16.88
CA THR A 229 -2.40 13.13 18.02
C THR A 229 -3.22 12.97 19.30
N PRO A 230 -2.92 11.97 20.15
CA PRO A 230 -3.58 11.86 21.44
C PRO A 230 -3.14 12.97 22.41
N HIS A 231 -4.02 13.37 23.32
CA HIS A 231 -3.63 14.16 24.49
C HIS A 231 -2.98 13.26 25.57
N ALA A 232 -2.34 13.82 26.60
CA ALA A 232 -1.54 13.03 27.56
C ALA A 232 -2.28 11.87 28.25
N GLU A 233 -3.49 12.11 28.76
CA GLU A 233 -4.29 11.14 29.55
C GLU A 233 -5.27 10.30 28.73
N TRP A 234 -5.11 10.25 27.40
CA TRP A 234 -6.10 9.65 26.49
C TRP A 234 -6.45 8.19 26.78
N GLN A 235 -5.54 7.43 27.38
CA GLN A 235 -5.76 6.02 27.70
C GLN A 235 -6.84 5.83 28.77
N ALA A 236 -6.98 6.80 29.69
CA ALA A 236 -8.01 6.78 30.72
C ALA A 236 -9.38 7.17 30.15
N ASP A 237 -9.42 8.13 29.22
CA ASP A 237 -10.64 8.61 28.59
C ASP A 237 -11.20 7.62 27.54
N TYR A 238 -10.30 6.92 26.86
CA TYR A 238 -10.58 6.00 25.76
C TYR A 238 -9.91 4.62 25.99
N PRO A 239 -10.24 3.90 27.07
CA PRO A 239 -9.63 2.61 27.37
C PRO A 239 -9.89 1.56 26.27
N GLU A 240 -10.99 1.69 25.52
CA GLU A 240 -11.31 0.83 24.37
C GLU A 240 -10.36 1.03 23.18
N ALA A 241 -9.73 2.19 23.09
CA ALA A 241 -8.85 2.58 21.99
C ALA A 241 -7.40 2.11 22.18
N VAL A 242 -7.05 1.63 23.38
CA VAL A 242 -5.69 1.26 23.75
C VAL A 242 -5.26 0.01 22.98
N MET A 243 -4.39 0.22 21.99
CA MET A 243 -3.66 -0.83 21.31
C MET A 243 -2.37 -1.12 22.07
N ARG A 244 -2.05 -2.41 22.27
CA ARG A 244 -0.73 -2.83 22.77
C ARG A 244 0.05 -3.48 21.64
N LEU A 245 1.27 -3.02 21.45
CA LEU A 245 2.21 -3.61 20.50
C LEU A 245 2.71 -4.96 21.00
N ALA A 246 3.34 -5.73 20.13
CA ALA A 246 3.85 -7.07 20.45
C ALA A 246 4.89 -7.07 21.59
N ASP A 247 5.60 -5.97 21.79
CA ASP A 247 6.55 -5.78 22.91
C ASP A 247 5.87 -5.34 24.23
N GLY A 248 4.54 -5.18 24.24
CA GLY A 248 3.73 -4.76 25.37
C GLY A 248 3.59 -3.25 25.54
N THR A 249 4.32 -2.45 24.76
CA THR A 249 4.21 -0.99 24.79
C THR A 249 2.86 -0.52 24.23
N VAL A 250 2.44 0.67 24.62
CA VAL A 250 1.18 1.26 24.14
C VAL A 250 1.43 1.83 22.75
N GLY A 251 0.69 1.32 21.77
CA GLY A 251 0.67 1.85 20.42
C GLY A 251 -0.24 3.07 20.29
N PRO A 252 -0.28 3.69 19.10
CA PRO A 252 -1.20 4.80 18.84
C PRO A 252 -2.68 4.35 18.92
N PRO A 253 -3.64 5.28 19.18
CA PRO A 253 -5.06 4.94 19.36
C PRO A 253 -5.64 4.15 18.19
N SER A 254 -6.42 3.10 18.46
CA SER A 254 -7.03 2.25 17.43
C SER A 254 -7.75 3.05 16.33
N VAL A 255 -7.57 2.67 15.06
CA VAL A 255 -8.35 3.24 13.93
C VAL A 255 -9.85 2.95 14.06
N CYS A 256 -10.22 1.97 14.89
CA CYS A 256 -11.59 1.56 15.18
C CYS A 256 -12.23 2.32 16.35
N ALA A 257 -11.49 3.19 17.05
CA ALA A 257 -11.96 3.88 18.25
C ALA A 257 -12.84 5.10 17.94
N ASP A 258 -14.12 4.88 17.66
CA ASP A 258 -15.03 5.94 17.21
C ASP A 258 -15.08 7.15 18.14
N ARG A 259 -15.19 6.95 19.46
CA ARG A 259 -15.21 8.05 20.44
C ARG A 259 -13.98 8.94 20.37
N TRP A 260 -12.80 8.36 20.13
CA TRP A 260 -11.56 9.11 19.99
C TRP A 260 -11.53 9.89 18.67
N TRP A 261 -11.96 9.24 17.58
CA TRP A 261 -12.01 9.87 16.26
C TRP A 261 -13.09 10.94 16.14
N GLU A 262 -14.19 10.85 16.88
CA GLU A 262 -15.21 11.90 16.94
C GLU A 262 -14.65 13.24 17.45
N GLU A 263 -13.64 13.24 18.33
CA GLU A 263 -12.92 14.46 18.74
C GLU A 263 -12.10 15.03 17.59
N ILE A 264 -11.41 14.17 16.85
CA ILE A 264 -10.63 14.57 15.68
C ILE A 264 -11.57 15.12 14.60
N GLU A 265 -12.69 14.47 14.32
CA GLU A 265 -13.68 14.93 13.36
C GLU A 265 -14.23 16.32 13.74
N ARG A 266 -14.49 16.57 15.03
CA ARG A 266 -14.86 17.92 15.52
C ARG A 266 -13.76 18.94 15.24
N ALA A 267 -12.50 18.60 15.55
CA ALA A 267 -11.37 19.49 15.29
C ALA A 267 -11.19 19.80 13.79
N LEU A 268 -11.39 18.81 12.91
CA LEU A 268 -11.32 19.00 11.46
C LEU A 268 -12.44 19.92 10.95
N VAL A 269 -13.65 19.83 11.51
CA VAL A 269 -14.74 20.77 11.21
C VAL A 269 -14.37 22.19 11.63
N GLU A 270 -13.88 22.36 12.86
CA GLU A 270 -13.47 23.67 13.38
C GLU A 270 -12.35 24.30 12.53
N ILE A 271 -11.36 23.52 12.09
CA ILE A 271 -10.30 23.97 11.17
C ILE A 271 -10.91 24.45 9.85
N GLY A 272 -11.75 23.63 9.22
CA GLY A 272 -12.34 23.96 7.92
C GLY A 272 -13.26 25.19 7.96
N GLU A 273 -14.14 25.27 8.97
CA GLU A 273 -15.04 26.42 9.17
C GLU A 273 -14.26 27.69 9.53
N GLY A 274 -13.26 27.58 10.42
CA GLY A 274 -12.45 28.72 10.83
C GLY A 274 -11.54 29.27 9.72
N LEU A 275 -11.14 28.43 8.76
CA LEU A 275 -10.46 28.86 7.53
C LEU A 275 -11.42 29.53 6.55
N GLU A 276 -12.62 28.99 6.38
CA GLU A 276 -13.65 29.57 5.51
C GLU A 276 -14.10 30.97 5.95
N GLU A 277 -14.03 31.26 7.25
CA GLU A 277 -14.36 32.57 7.83
C GLU A 277 -13.20 33.57 7.83
N TRP A 278 -11.96 33.10 7.62
CA TRP A 278 -10.76 33.93 7.71
C TRP A 278 -10.33 34.49 6.35
N GLU A 279 -9.73 35.69 6.35
CA GLU A 279 -9.45 36.43 5.13
C GLU A 279 -8.43 35.75 4.19
N HIS A 280 -7.49 34.97 4.74
CA HIS A 280 -6.49 34.20 3.98
C HIS A 280 -6.83 32.71 3.85
N GLY A 281 -8.08 32.32 4.12
CA GLY A 281 -8.55 30.94 3.91
C GLY A 281 -8.42 30.47 2.45
N ASP A 282 -8.41 31.42 1.51
CA ASP A 282 -8.22 31.23 0.08
C ASP A 282 -6.84 30.66 -0.31
N ARG A 283 -5.86 30.69 0.62
CA ARG A 283 -4.53 30.09 0.43
C ARG A 283 -4.48 28.59 0.71
N THR A 284 -5.53 28.03 1.30
CA THR A 284 -5.59 26.58 1.57
C THR A 284 -6.12 25.84 0.34
N LEU A 285 -5.22 25.18 -0.39
CA LEU A 285 -5.60 24.29 -1.50
C LEU A 285 -6.19 22.98 -1.02
N GLY A 286 -5.69 22.48 0.11
CA GLY A 286 -5.98 21.12 0.44
C GLY A 286 -5.51 20.69 1.82
N PHE A 287 -5.84 19.43 2.10
CA PHE A 287 -5.44 18.74 3.31
C PHE A 287 -4.85 17.39 2.94
N HIS A 288 -3.82 16.98 3.66
CA HIS A 288 -3.27 15.63 3.58
C HIS A 288 -3.45 14.96 4.94
N LEU A 289 -4.12 13.81 4.95
CA LEU A 289 -4.43 13.05 6.16
C LEU A 289 -3.30 12.06 6.45
N ASP A 290 -2.66 12.20 7.61
CA ASP A 290 -1.53 11.36 7.98
C ASP A 290 -1.63 10.89 9.44
N ARG A 291 -1.14 9.68 9.71
CA ARG A 291 -1.03 9.08 11.04
C ARG A 291 0.17 8.12 11.04
N GLY A 292 1.33 8.63 10.65
CA GLY A 292 2.52 7.80 10.42
C GLY A 292 2.29 6.84 9.27
N GLU A 293 1.85 7.36 8.12
CA GLU A 293 1.56 6.63 6.88
C GLU A 293 0.49 5.53 7.01
N TRP A 294 -0.26 5.49 8.12
CA TRP A 294 -1.41 4.60 8.35
C TRP A 294 -1.12 3.10 8.45
N PHE A 295 0.14 2.68 8.59
CA PHE A 295 0.49 1.26 8.68
C PHE A 295 0.61 0.74 10.12
N TYR A 296 0.50 -0.59 10.25
CA TYR A 296 0.97 -1.33 11.41
C TYR A 296 2.34 -1.91 11.11
N SER A 297 3.35 -1.61 11.93
CA SER A 297 4.69 -2.14 11.73
C SER A 297 4.70 -3.67 11.88
N GLU A 298 5.56 -4.34 11.11
CA GLU A 298 5.66 -5.80 11.11
C GLU A 298 5.89 -6.34 12.52
N ASP A 299 6.90 -5.81 13.21
CA ASP A 299 7.31 -6.22 14.54
C ASP A 299 6.35 -5.73 15.64
N GLY A 300 5.59 -4.66 15.38
CA GLY A 300 4.62 -4.10 16.33
C GLY A 300 3.37 -4.96 16.52
N GLY A 301 3.13 -5.93 15.63
CA GLY A 301 1.90 -6.71 15.61
C GLY A 301 0.72 -5.92 15.07
N TYR A 302 -0.50 -6.38 15.37
CA TYR A 302 -1.72 -5.70 14.93
C TYR A 302 -2.62 -5.31 16.08
N ASP A 303 -3.52 -4.37 15.79
CA ASP A 303 -4.52 -3.89 16.73
C ASP A 303 -5.29 -5.05 17.37
N ALA A 304 -5.27 -5.13 18.70
CA ALA A 304 -6.02 -6.10 19.48
C ALA A 304 -6.92 -5.41 20.52
N SER A 305 -7.21 -4.13 20.32
CA SER A 305 -7.99 -3.30 21.24
C SER A 305 -9.46 -3.72 21.32
N GLY A 306 -10.16 -3.24 22.36
CA GLY A 306 -11.60 -3.44 22.51
C GLY A 306 -12.40 -2.85 21.35
N ALA A 307 -11.99 -1.69 20.85
CA ALA A 307 -12.58 -1.05 19.68
C ALA A 307 -12.45 -1.91 18.41
N ALA A 308 -11.26 -2.48 18.17
CA ALA A 308 -11.03 -3.38 17.04
C ALA A 308 -11.91 -4.63 17.13
N LEU A 309 -12.07 -5.23 18.32
CA LEU A 309 -12.93 -6.40 18.50
C LEU A 309 -14.40 -6.10 18.17
N ILE A 310 -14.92 -4.96 18.62
CA ILE A 310 -16.30 -4.53 18.34
C ILE A 310 -16.50 -4.34 16.83
N ARG A 311 -15.59 -3.59 16.19
CA ARG A 311 -15.66 -3.34 14.74
C ARG A 311 -15.46 -4.61 13.92
N PHE A 312 -14.59 -5.52 14.34
CA PHE A 312 -14.39 -6.80 13.66
C PHE A 312 -15.65 -7.68 13.69
N ARG A 313 -16.39 -7.71 14.80
CA ARG A 313 -17.69 -8.40 14.87
C ARG A 313 -18.72 -7.82 13.92
N GLN A 314 -18.77 -6.49 13.80
CA GLN A 314 -19.65 -5.81 12.85
C GLN A 314 -19.24 -6.11 11.40
N TRP A 315 -17.93 -6.07 11.12
CA TRP A 315 -17.38 -6.45 9.83
C TRP A 315 -17.75 -7.89 9.47
N ALA A 316 -17.61 -8.84 10.40
CA ALA A 316 -17.98 -10.23 10.18
C ALA A 316 -19.47 -10.39 9.87
N ARG A 317 -20.37 -9.69 10.61
CA ARG A 317 -21.81 -9.67 10.28
C ARG A 317 -22.05 -9.23 8.83
N LYS A 318 -21.46 -8.09 8.43
CA LYS A 318 -21.58 -7.59 7.06
C LYS A 318 -21.02 -8.58 6.03
N ARG A 319 -19.81 -9.11 6.28
CA ARG A 319 -19.09 -10.01 5.38
C ARG A 319 -19.85 -11.30 5.07
N TYR A 320 -20.57 -11.81 6.06
CA TYR A 320 -21.33 -13.05 5.98
C TYR A 320 -22.84 -12.84 5.83
N GLY A 321 -23.29 -11.60 5.61
CA GLY A 321 -24.71 -11.27 5.38
C GLY A 321 -25.61 -11.55 6.59
N ASP A 322 -25.08 -11.38 7.79
CA ASP A 322 -25.71 -11.73 9.08
C ASP A 322 -26.17 -13.20 9.19
N ASP A 323 -25.63 -14.06 8.33
CA ASP A 323 -25.91 -15.49 8.30
C ASP A 323 -24.83 -16.24 9.08
N VAL A 324 -25.18 -16.68 10.29
CA VAL A 324 -24.26 -17.43 11.17
C VAL A 324 -23.86 -18.77 10.57
N VAL A 325 -24.69 -19.39 9.72
CA VAL A 325 -24.35 -20.67 9.06
C VAL A 325 -23.23 -20.44 8.06
N ARG A 326 -23.26 -19.34 7.29
CA ARG A 326 -22.16 -18.96 6.40
C ARG A 326 -20.87 -18.70 7.15
N LEU A 327 -20.92 -17.98 8.29
CA LEU A 327 -19.75 -17.76 9.13
C LEU A 327 -19.15 -19.10 9.62
N ARG A 328 -19.98 -19.98 10.20
CA ARG A 328 -19.55 -21.30 10.70
C ARG A 328 -18.97 -22.17 9.60
N ALA A 329 -19.58 -22.16 8.41
CA ALA A 329 -19.10 -22.90 7.26
C ALA A 329 -17.75 -22.38 6.74
N ALA A 330 -17.57 -21.05 6.71
CA ALA A 330 -16.33 -20.41 6.27
C ALA A 330 -15.18 -20.66 7.25
N TRP A 331 -15.44 -20.54 8.55
CA TRP A 331 -14.43 -20.72 9.60
C TRP A 331 -14.24 -22.18 10.04
N HIS A 332 -15.09 -23.09 9.55
CA HIS A 332 -15.12 -24.50 9.96
C HIS A 332 -15.13 -24.65 11.48
N ASP A 333 -16.04 -23.91 12.11
CA ASP A 333 -16.24 -23.83 13.54
C ASP A 333 -17.75 -23.79 13.81
N GLY A 334 -18.31 -24.88 14.35
CA GLY A 334 -19.76 -24.95 14.63
C GLY A 334 -20.20 -24.14 15.84
N SER A 335 -19.26 -23.67 16.67
CA SER A 335 -19.53 -22.95 17.91
C SER A 335 -19.54 -21.43 17.74
N VAL A 336 -18.90 -20.91 16.68
CA VAL A 336 -18.80 -19.47 16.47
C VAL A 336 -20.16 -18.84 16.17
N THR A 337 -20.36 -17.65 16.70
CA THR A 337 -21.48 -16.73 16.45
C THR A 337 -20.90 -15.33 16.25
N PHE A 338 -21.66 -14.39 15.72
CA PHE A 338 -21.18 -13.00 15.61
C PHE A 338 -20.84 -12.36 16.96
N ASN A 339 -21.39 -12.86 18.07
CA ASN A 339 -21.07 -12.39 19.42
C ASN A 339 -19.81 -13.05 20.00
N THR A 340 -19.44 -14.24 19.52
CA THR A 340 -18.27 -15.01 19.99
C THR A 340 -17.07 -14.92 19.04
N VAL A 341 -17.20 -14.26 17.89
CA VAL A 341 -16.05 -13.86 17.06
C VAL A 341 -15.04 -13.10 17.95
N GLY A 342 -13.80 -13.58 17.93
CA GLY A 342 -12.66 -13.01 18.64
C GLY A 342 -11.56 -12.62 17.65
N ILE A 343 -10.72 -11.67 18.06
CA ILE A 343 -9.51 -11.32 17.34
C ILE A 343 -8.60 -12.55 17.36
N PRO A 344 -8.14 -13.06 16.20
CA PRO A 344 -7.17 -14.15 16.16
C PRO A 344 -5.91 -13.75 16.94
N PRO A 345 -5.24 -14.68 17.62
CA PRO A 345 -4.01 -14.34 18.32
C PRO A 345 -2.91 -13.99 17.31
N TYR A 346 -2.20 -12.89 17.59
CA TYR A 346 -0.96 -12.56 16.90
C TYR A 346 0.12 -13.57 17.30
N LYS A 347 0.85 -14.08 16.31
CA LYS A 347 1.98 -14.99 16.52
C LYS A 347 3.18 -14.36 15.84
N SER A 348 4.16 -13.92 16.62
CA SER A 348 5.43 -13.46 16.09
C SER A 348 6.28 -14.65 15.64
N GLY A 349 7.00 -14.46 14.53
CA GLY A 349 7.90 -15.47 13.98
C GLY A 349 7.24 -16.46 13.04
N PHE A 350 8.07 -17.10 12.22
CA PHE A 350 7.69 -18.10 11.25
C PHE A 350 8.62 -19.30 11.38
N GLN A 351 8.05 -20.50 11.52
CA GLN A 351 8.82 -21.74 11.51
C GLN A 351 8.87 -22.28 10.09
N SER A 352 10.05 -22.66 9.59
CA SER A 352 10.22 -23.16 8.21
C SER A 352 9.44 -24.44 7.90
N THR A 353 8.94 -25.13 8.94
CA THR A 353 8.07 -26.31 8.82
C THR A 353 6.59 -25.96 8.67
N GLU A 354 6.20 -24.71 8.93
CA GLU A 354 4.82 -24.25 8.74
C GLU A 354 4.55 -23.91 7.27
N PRO A 355 3.31 -24.10 6.78
CA PRO A 355 2.93 -23.61 5.47
C PRO A 355 3.07 -22.09 5.39
N HIS A 356 3.60 -21.56 4.28
CA HIS A 356 3.77 -20.13 4.07
C HIS A 356 2.43 -19.38 3.92
N LEU A 357 1.35 -20.10 3.66
CA LEU A 357 0.00 -19.57 3.50
C LEU A 357 -0.94 -20.08 4.59
N TYR A 358 -2.00 -19.33 4.88
CA TYR A 358 -3.15 -19.83 5.62
C TYR A 358 -4.00 -20.72 4.69
N GLU A 359 -3.92 -22.05 4.86
CA GLU A 359 -4.56 -23.02 3.95
C GLU A 359 -5.86 -23.61 4.50
N SER A 360 -5.97 -23.83 5.82
CA SER A 360 -7.14 -24.51 6.38
C SER A 360 -8.32 -23.57 6.55
N ARG A 361 -9.55 -24.09 6.45
CA ARG A 361 -10.76 -23.27 6.72
C ARG A 361 -10.79 -22.67 8.12
N ARG A 362 -10.17 -23.34 9.10
CA ARG A 362 -10.05 -22.79 10.46
C ARG A 362 -9.14 -21.58 10.54
N GLU A 363 -8.16 -21.48 9.63
CA GLU A 363 -7.26 -20.33 9.55
C GLU A 363 -7.88 -19.13 8.84
N ARG A 364 -9.07 -19.29 8.24
CA ARG A 364 -9.84 -18.20 7.62
C ARG A 364 -10.01 -16.98 8.54
N ARG A 365 -10.09 -17.21 9.86
CA ARG A 365 -10.18 -16.13 10.86
C ARG A 365 -9.02 -15.14 10.78
N TRP A 366 -7.79 -15.57 10.49
CA TRP A 366 -6.63 -14.67 10.33
C TRP A 366 -6.74 -13.87 9.03
N ILE A 367 -7.09 -14.52 7.92
CA ILE A 367 -7.29 -13.86 6.63
C ILE A 367 -8.37 -12.78 6.75
N ASP A 368 -9.52 -13.12 7.34
CA ASP A 368 -10.61 -12.17 7.60
C ASP A 368 -10.16 -11.00 8.47
N TYR A 369 -9.33 -11.24 9.49
CA TYR A 369 -8.81 -10.19 10.35
C TYR A 369 -7.83 -9.26 9.61
N HIS A 370 -6.94 -9.81 8.79
CA HIS A 370 -6.01 -9.04 7.95
C HIS A 370 -6.74 -8.16 6.93
N MET A 371 -7.79 -8.69 6.28
CA MET A 371 -8.68 -7.91 5.42
C MET A 371 -9.40 -6.81 6.21
N PHE A 372 -9.96 -7.15 7.38
CA PHE A 372 -10.63 -6.20 8.26
C PHE A 372 -9.73 -5.03 8.66
N LEU A 373 -8.49 -5.28 9.08
CA LEU A 373 -7.56 -4.22 9.48
C LEU A 373 -7.36 -3.21 8.34
N SER A 374 -7.14 -3.72 7.13
CA SER A 374 -6.93 -2.86 5.95
C SER A 374 -8.19 -2.09 5.57
N GLU A 375 -9.36 -2.74 5.55
CA GLU A 375 -10.64 -2.08 5.28
C GLU A 375 -11.00 -1.06 6.37
N ALA A 376 -10.70 -1.33 7.64
CA ALA A 376 -10.95 -0.41 8.75
C ALA A 376 -10.08 0.84 8.65
N THR A 377 -8.78 0.68 8.36
CA THR A 377 -7.86 1.80 8.10
C THR A 377 -8.33 2.64 6.92
N ALA A 378 -8.58 2.02 5.77
CA ALA A 378 -9.03 2.72 4.57
C ALA A 378 -10.37 3.44 4.79
N THR A 379 -11.32 2.79 5.47
CA THR A 379 -12.62 3.40 5.80
C THR A 379 -12.44 4.62 6.71
N ARG A 380 -11.56 4.54 7.72
CA ARG A 380 -11.27 5.68 8.60
C ARG A 380 -10.72 6.86 7.81
N ILE A 381 -9.75 6.63 6.92
CA ILE A 381 -9.20 7.67 6.05
C ILE A 381 -10.31 8.33 5.23
N THR A 382 -11.17 7.54 4.58
CA THR A 382 -12.28 8.10 3.77
C THR A 382 -13.34 8.84 4.60
N ALA A 383 -13.57 8.43 5.86
CA ALA A 383 -14.49 9.12 6.75
C ALA A 383 -13.96 10.51 7.13
N LEU A 384 -12.68 10.62 7.48
CA LEU A 384 -12.03 11.90 7.76
C LEU A 384 -11.97 12.80 6.52
N ALA A 385 -11.72 12.21 5.36
CA ALA A 385 -11.75 12.93 4.08
C ALA A 385 -13.15 13.50 3.81
N ALA A 386 -14.21 12.72 4.04
CA ALA A 386 -15.59 13.21 3.90
C ALA A 386 -15.91 14.38 4.85
N VAL A 387 -15.39 14.35 6.08
CA VAL A 387 -15.53 15.46 7.05
C VAL A 387 -14.86 16.72 6.52
N LEU A 388 -13.60 16.64 6.09
CA LEU A 388 -12.87 17.78 5.52
C LEU A 388 -13.49 18.26 4.21
N ARG A 389 -14.00 17.35 3.37
CA ARG A 389 -14.69 17.70 2.13
C ARG A 389 -15.92 18.55 2.42
N LYS A 390 -16.71 18.15 3.43
CA LYS A 390 -17.88 18.93 3.86
C LYS A 390 -17.48 20.27 4.48
N ALA A 391 -16.49 20.29 5.38
CA ALA A 391 -16.02 21.49 6.05
C ALA A 391 -15.44 22.52 5.06
N SER A 392 -14.79 22.05 4.00
CA SER A 392 -14.27 22.87 2.89
C SER A 392 -15.28 23.14 1.76
N ARG A 393 -16.58 22.85 1.96
CA ARG A 393 -17.65 23.04 0.96
C ARG A 393 -17.36 22.38 -0.40
N ASN A 394 -16.65 21.25 -0.39
CA ASN A 394 -16.18 20.50 -1.55
C ASN A 394 -15.17 21.24 -2.45
N ARG A 395 -14.39 22.15 -1.86
CA ARG A 395 -13.48 23.01 -2.63
C ARG A 395 -12.01 22.69 -2.41
N CYS A 396 -11.62 22.01 -1.34
CA CYS A 396 -10.24 21.60 -1.12
C CYS A 396 -9.92 20.22 -1.70
N ALA A 397 -8.71 20.06 -2.22
CA ALA A 397 -8.14 18.75 -2.56
C ALA A 397 -7.76 17.99 -1.29
N ILE A 398 -7.98 16.68 -1.26
CA ILE A 398 -7.70 15.86 -0.07
C ILE A 398 -6.82 14.68 -0.45
N GLY A 399 -5.73 14.52 0.30
CA GLY A 399 -4.75 13.46 0.12
C GLY A 399 -4.60 12.55 1.33
N ALA A 400 -3.97 11.39 1.13
CA ALA A 400 -3.50 10.51 2.20
C ALA A 400 -2.34 9.65 1.71
N SER A 401 -1.47 9.24 2.64
CA SER A 401 -0.45 8.21 2.36
C SER A 401 -1.05 6.82 2.55
N TYR A 402 -1.13 6.00 1.48
CA TYR A 402 -1.73 4.66 1.53
C TYR A 402 -1.40 3.80 0.30
N GLY A 403 -1.60 2.48 0.41
CA GLY A 403 -1.54 1.55 -0.74
C GLY A 403 -0.15 0.99 -1.07
N TYR A 404 0.64 0.70 -0.04
CA TYR A 404 2.06 0.32 -0.09
C TYR A 404 2.22 -1.16 -0.50
N SER A 405 1.53 -1.54 -1.57
CA SER A 405 1.33 -2.92 -2.04
C SER A 405 2.64 -3.59 -2.43
N PHE A 406 3.65 -2.83 -2.85
CA PHE A 406 4.97 -3.36 -3.19
C PHE A 406 5.97 -3.31 -2.03
N GLU A 407 5.63 -2.65 -0.92
CA GLU A 407 6.55 -2.44 0.20
C GLU A 407 6.26 -3.39 1.37
N PHE A 408 5.01 -3.45 1.80
CA PHE A 408 4.61 -4.26 2.96
C PHE A 408 4.23 -5.69 2.55
N GLY A 409 5.16 -6.62 2.77
CA GLY A 409 4.96 -8.05 2.52
C GLY A 409 4.21 -8.80 3.65
N HIS A 410 3.91 -8.17 4.78
CA HIS A 410 3.17 -8.80 5.86
C HIS A 410 1.65 -8.54 5.75
N PRO A 411 0.80 -9.52 6.10
CA PRO A 411 -0.65 -9.45 5.86
C PRO A 411 -1.38 -8.44 6.77
N HIS A 412 -0.76 -8.03 7.89
CA HIS A 412 -1.38 -7.15 8.88
C HIS A 412 -0.99 -5.68 8.75
N SER A 413 -0.45 -5.25 7.61
CA SER A 413 0.02 -3.86 7.41
C SER A 413 -1.08 -2.82 7.52
N GLY A 414 -2.33 -3.19 7.26
CA GLY A 414 -3.44 -2.24 7.12
C GLY A 414 -3.53 -1.60 5.74
N HIS A 415 -2.72 -2.05 4.76
CA HIS A 415 -2.56 -1.41 3.44
C HIS A 415 -3.15 -2.22 2.27
N LEU A 416 -3.97 -3.24 2.54
CA LEU A 416 -4.51 -4.16 1.51
C LEU A 416 -5.87 -3.72 0.92
N ALA A 417 -6.21 -2.43 0.99
CA ALA A 417 -7.50 -1.91 0.58
C ALA A 417 -7.39 -0.62 -0.26
N LEU A 418 -6.35 -0.47 -1.09
CA LEU A 418 -6.11 0.74 -1.89
C LEU A 418 -7.31 1.08 -2.77
N HIS A 419 -8.01 0.08 -3.28
CA HIS A 419 -9.24 0.25 -4.06
C HIS A 419 -10.34 1.07 -3.34
N VAL A 420 -10.37 1.11 -2.00
CA VAL A 420 -11.33 1.93 -1.25
C VAL A 420 -11.04 3.42 -1.44
N LEU A 421 -9.76 3.80 -1.36
CA LEU A 421 -9.34 5.19 -1.58
C LEU A 421 -9.40 5.56 -3.07
N LEU A 422 -8.99 4.64 -3.97
CA LEU A 422 -9.08 4.86 -5.41
C LEU A 422 -10.52 5.06 -5.91
N ASN A 423 -11.52 4.44 -5.28
CA ASN A 423 -12.92 4.66 -5.63
C ASN A 423 -13.60 5.79 -4.82
N SER A 424 -12.92 6.36 -3.82
CA SER A 424 -13.48 7.44 -3.02
C SER A 424 -13.54 8.74 -3.83
N PRO A 425 -14.69 9.42 -3.90
CA PRO A 425 -14.79 10.74 -4.51
C PRO A 425 -14.17 11.82 -3.61
N ASP A 426 -13.88 11.51 -2.34
CA ASP A 426 -13.38 12.48 -1.36
C ASP A 426 -11.85 12.49 -1.28
N ILE A 427 -11.17 11.55 -1.91
CA ILE A 427 -9.70 11.49 -2.01
C ILE A 427 -9.31 11.85 -3.44
N GLU A 428 -8.33 12.72 -3.61
CA GLU A 428 -7.80 13.13 -4.91
C GLU A 428 -6.29 12.85 -5.05
N ILE A 429 -5.59 12.78 -3.92
CA ILE A 429 -4.14 12.62 -3.88
C ILE A 429 -3.78 11.35 -3.09
N ILE A 430 -2.90 10.52 -3.64
CA ILE A 430 -2.20 9.46 -2.92
C ILE A 430 -0.73 9.82 -2.90
N SER A 431 -0.07 9.67 -1.77
CA SER A 431 1.37 9.90 -1.70
C SER A 431 2.10 8.78 -0.97
N ALA A 432 3.38 8.63 -1.25
CA ALA A 432 4.25 7.72 -0.53
C ALA A 432 5.72 8.06 -0.83
N PRO A 433 6.65 7.80 0.10
CA PRO A 433 8.07 7.94 -0.17
C PRO A 433 8.55 6.83 -1.09
N PRO A 434 9.55 7.08 -1.95
CA PRO A 434 10.20 6.02 -2.70
C PRO A 434 10.85 5.03 -1.72
N SER A 435 10.83 3.75 -2.09
CA SER A 435 11.29 2.65 -1.24
C SER A 435 12.67 2.89 -0.62
N TYR A 436 12.75 2.89 0.71
CA TYR A 436 13.99 3.06 1.48
C TYR A 436 15.07 2.01 1.18
N LYS A 437 14.71 0.84 0.65
CA LYS A 437 15.64 -0.27 0.41
C LYS A 437 16.62 -0.06 -0.74
N ASP A 438 16.22 0.67 -1.79
CA ASP A 438 16.99 0.77 -3.04
C ASP A 438 17.00 2.20 -3.60
N ARG A 439 17.05 3.20 -2.72
CA ARG A 439 16.98 4.61 -3.11
C ARG A 439 18.32 5.36 -3.12
N GLN A 440 19.40 4.63 -2.88
CA GLN A 440 20.77 5.12 -2.99
C GLN A 440 21.08 5.63 -4.41
N PRO A 441 22.19 6.35 -4.63
CA PRO A 441 22.49 7.00 -5.92
C PRO A 441 22.55 6.11 -7.16
N THR A 442 22.65 4.79 -7.04
CA THR A 442 22.65 3.82 -8.15
C THR A 442 21.43 2.89 -8.15
N GLY A 443 20.56 3.05 -7.15
CA GLY A 443 19.35 2.28 -6.94
C GLY A 443 18.19 2.75 -7.83
N ALA A 444 17.09 2.00 -7.83
CA ALA A 444 15.90 2.32 -8.60
C ALA A 444 14.95 3.32 -7.93
N ALA A 445 15.02 3.49 -6.60
CA ALA A 445 14.06 4.24 -5.77
C ALA A 445 12.59 3.97 -6.16
N PRO A 446 12.17 2.70 -6.25
CA PRO A 446 10.91 2.38 -6.89
C PRO A 446 9.72 2.78 -6.00
N SER A 447 8.58 3.11 -6.63
CA SER A 447 7.37 3.48 -5.89
C SER A 447 6.83 2.30 -5.06
N PRO A 448 6.41 2.51 -3.80
CA PRO A 448 5.73 1.47 -3.00
C PRO A 448 4.29 1.22 -3.42
N VAL A 449 3.72 2.14 -4.20
CA VAL A 449 2.33 2.10 -4.66
C VAL A 449 2.29 1.65 -6.13
N PRO A 450 1.26 0.91 -6.56
CA PRO A 450 0.92 0.74 -7.99
C PRO A 450 0.59 2.09 -8.62
N VAL A 451 1.62 2.85 -9.00
CA VAL A 451 1.50 4.27 -9.39
C VAL A 451 0.54 4.47 -10.56
N ASP A 452 0.54 3.55 -11.52
CA ASP A 452 -0.33 3.66 -12.69
C ASP A 452 -1.81 3.37 -12.37
N SER A 453 -2.11 2.62 -11.30
CA SER A 453 -3.47 2.52 -10.76
C SER A 453 -3.98 3.87 -10.26
N VAL A 454 -3.13 4.69 -9.63
CA VAL A 454 -3.56 5.99 -9.11
C VAL A 454 -4.01 6.90 -10.27
N ALA A 455 -3.19 7.00 -11.31
CA ALA A 455 -3.51 7.76 -12.52
C ALA A 455 -4.74 7.18 -13.25
N LEU A 456 -4.87 5.85 -13.32
CA LEU A 456 -6.01 5.18 -13.97
C LEU A 456 -7.37 5.52 -13.31
N HIS A 457 -7.36 5.90 -12.04
CA HIS A 457 -8.54 6.34 -11.28
C HIS A 457 -8.72 7.86 -11.28
N GLY A 458 -7.98 8.60 -12.10
CA GLY A 458 -8.08 10.06 -12.18
C GLY A 458 -7.61 10.75 -10.91
N LYS A 459 -6.63 10.16 -10.20
CA LYS A 459 -6.04 10.71 -8.98
C LYS A 459 -4.58 11.05 -9.20
N LEU A 460 -4.09 12.00 -8.42
CA LEU A 460 -2.69 12.40 -8.43
C LEU A 460 -1.89 11.49 -7.49
N PHE A 461 -0.86 10.82 -8.00
CA PHE A 461 0.19 10.26 -7.14
C PHE A 461 1.26 11.32 -6.89
N VAL A 462 1.74 11.46 -5.66
CA VAL A 462 2.88 12.33 -5.30
C VAL A 462 3.99 11.50 -4.66
N SER A 463 5.18 11.49 -5.27
CA SER A 463 6.39 10.90 -4.69
C SER A 463 6.91 11.79 -3.58
N GLU A 464 7.06 11.25 -2.36
CA GLU A 464 7.59 11.96 -1.20
C GLU A 464 9.12 11.81 -1.14
N GLU A 465 9.85 12.70 -1.82
CA GLU A 465 11.31 12.65 -1.93
C GLU A 465 11.97 13.18 -0.64
N ASP A 466 11.99 12.34 0.39
CA ASP A 466 12.52 12.61 1.73
C ASP A 466 13.97 12.12 1.93
N PHE A 467 14.82 12.35 0.93
CA PHE A 467 16.23 12.00 1.03
C PHE A 467 16.92 12.83 2.10
N ALA A 468 17.52 12.17 3.08
CA ALA A 468 18.50 12.82 3.93
C ALA A 468 19.70 13.24 3.06
N THR A 469 20.08 14.52 3.11
CA THR A 469 21.15 15.09 2.27
C THR A 469 22.35 15.54 3.13
N PRO A 470 23.52 15.81 2.51
CA PRO A 470 24.69 16.27 3.27
C PRO A 470 24.59 17.74 3.71
N PHE A 471 23.51 18.44 3.37
CA PHE A 471 23.36 19.88 3.62
C PHE A 471 22.68 20.19 4.97
N GLY A 472 22.06 19.19 5.60
CA GLY A 472 21.38 19.35 6.87
C GLY A 472 22.35 19.58 8.05
N VAL A 473 21.90 20.33 9.06
CA VAL A 473 22.72 20.68 10.24
C VAL A 473 23.01 19.50 11.18
N ARG A 474 22.27 18.40 11.02
CA ARG A 474 22.44 17.16 11.78
C ARG A 474 22.09 15.96 10.92
N HIS A 475 22.87 14.90 11.04
CA HIS A 475 22.47 13.59 10.54
C HIS A 475 21.68 12.89 11.64
N VAL A 476 20.42 12.56 11.33
CA VAL A 476 19.65 11.64 12.16
C VAL A 476 20.19 10.25 11.82
N ASP A 477 20.70 9.54 12.83
CA ASP A 477 21.12 8.14 12.67
C ASP A 477 19.87 7.26 12.52
N GLU A 478 19.24 7.33 11.35
CA GLU A 478 18.18 6.43 10.93
C GLU A 478 18.79 5.33 10.07
N ASP A 479 18.84 4.11 10.62
CA ASP A 479 19.35 2.93 9.90
C ASP A 479 18.60 2.70 8.57
N PHE A 480 17.36 3.18 8.46
CA PHE A 480 16.51 3.03 7.27
C PHE A 480 16.61 4.18 6.26
N ASN A 481 17.07 5.38 6.66
CA ASN A 481 17.21 6.55 5.78
C ASN A 481 18.63 7.18 5.89
N PRO A 482 19.68 6.44 5.48
CA PRO A 482 21.03 6.95 5.58
C PRO A 482 21.24 8.15 4.64
N PRO A 483 21.98 9.19 5.07
CA PRO A 483 22.16 10.40 4.28
C PRO A 483 22.99 10.14 3.02
N LEU A 484 22.58 10.78 1.93
CA LEU A 484 23.40 10.95 0.75
C LEU A 484 24.66 11.74 1.12
N ARG A 485 25.81 11.35 0.55
CA ARG A 485 27.12 11.84 1.01
C ARG A 485 27.68 13.02 0.22
N THR A 486 27.20 13.24 -1.01
CA THR A 486 27.73 14.26 -1.92
C THR A 486 26.60 14.99 -2.64
N SER A 487 26.89 16.20 -3.15
CA SER A 487 25.98 16.95 -4.02
C SER A 487 25.61 16.16 -5.28
N ASP A 488 26.55 15.42 -5.85
CA ASP A 488 26.35 14.63 -7.06
C ASP A 488 25.40 13.45 -6.81
N ALA A 489 25.53 12.79 -5.66
CA ALA A 489 24.60 11.76 -5.20
C ALA A 489 23.17 12.31 -5.06
N VAL A 490 23.03 13.51 -4.50
CA VAL A 490 21.74 14.21 -4.39
C VAL A 490 21.18 14.55 -5.78
N ALA A 491 22.03 15.06 -6.68
CA ALA A 491 21.62 15.36 -8.05
C ALA A 491 21.16 14.10 -8.81
N ALA A 492 21.88 12.99 -8.68
CA ALA A 492 21.54 11.70 -9.26
C ALA A 492 20.16 11.21 -8.81
N CYS A 493 19.91 11.19 -7.49
CA CYS A 493 18.63 10.77 -6.93
C CYS A 493 17.46 11.65 -7.40
N HIS A 494 17.64 12.98 -7.38
CA HIS A 494 16.59 13.91 -7.82
C HIS A 494 16.29 13.79 -9.32
N LYS A 495 17.32 13.69 -10.18
CA LYS A 495 17.12 13.51 -11.63
C LYS A 495 16.40 12.20 -11.95
N ARG A 496 16.73 11.12 -11.24
CA ARG A 496 15.99 9.84 -11.34
C ARG A 496 14.51 10.02 -10.95
N GLY A 497 14.23 10.71 -9.84
CA GLY A 497 12.86 11.03 -9.40
C GLY A 497 12.09 11.87 -10.43
N ILE A 498 12.73 12.90 -11.00
CA ILE A 498 12.17 13.73 -12.08
C ILE A 498 11.78 12.89 -13.29
N GLY A 499 12.67 12.00 -13.74
CA GLY A 499 12.39 11.09 -14.84
C GLY A 499 11.21 10.15 -14.57
N ALA A 500 11.12 9.60 -13.36
CA ALA A 500 9.99 8.78 -12.95
C ALA A 500 8.68 9.57 -12.90
N ALA A 501 8.72 10.81 -12.40
CA ALA A 501 7.58 11.71 -12.33
C ALA A 501 6.98 12.00 -13.71
N VAL A 502 7.80 12.41 -14.69
CA VAL A 502 7.30 12.71 -16.04
C VAL A 502 6.81 11.45 -16.77
N ALA A 503 7.48 10.32 -16.61
CA ALA A 503 7.07 9.08 -17.25
C ALA A 503 5.71 8.58 -16.73
N HIS A 504 5.49 8.57 -15.42
CA HIS A 504 4.23 8.11 -14.83
C HIS A 504 3.15 9.19 -14.72
N GLY A 505 3.48 10.46 -15.00
CA GLY A 505 2.56 11.58 -14.75
C GLY A 505 2.27 11.78 -13.25
N ALA A 506 3.29 11.57 -12.41
CA ALA A 506 3.23 11.73 -10.96
C ALA A 506 3.81 13.08 -10.50
N GLY A 507 3.28 13.62 -9.40
CA GLY A 507 3.83 14.77 -8.70
C GLY A 507 5.02 14.43 -7.82
N VAL A 508 5.68 15.46 -7.32
CA VAL A 508 6.88 15.37 -6.47
C VAL A 508 6.71 16.29 -5.27
N ALA A 509 6.84 15.74 -4.06
CA ALA A 509 7.03 16.49 -2.84
C ALA A 509 8.52 16.47 -2.47
N TRP A 510 9.16 17.63 -2.53
CA TRP A 510 10.53 17.84 -2.05
C TRP A 510 10.46 18.01 -0.53
N MET A 511 10.93 17.03 0.24
CA MET A 511 10.68 16.99 1.69
C MET A 511 11.94 17.18 2.52
N ASP A 512 11.92 18.16 3.41
CA ASP A 512 12.76 18.20 4.60
C ASP A 512 11.94 17.71 5.79
N LEU A 513 11.93 16.39 5.98
CA LEU A 513 11.03 15.70 6.91
C LEU A 513 11.16 16.20 8.35
N TRP A 514 12.37 16.62 8.74
CA TRP A 514 12.71 17.01 10.11
C TRP A 514 13.05 18.49 10.28
N GLY A 515 12.93 19.31 9.22
CA GLY A 515 13.31 20.73 9.26
C GLY A 515 14.81 20.95 9.53
N LEU A 516 15.66 20.01 9.11
CA LEU A 516 17.10 20.02 9.38
C LEU A 516 17.90 20.76 8.31
N GLY A 517 17.25 21.28 7.27
CA GLY A 517 17.87 21.96 6.16
C GLY A 517 18.32 21.01 5.05
N TRP A 518 17.65 19.87 4.86
CA TRP A 518 18.02 18.90 3.81
C TRP A 518 18.00 19.49 2.40
N LEU A 519 17.18 20.52 2.16
CA LEU A 519 17.06 21.16 0.84
C LEU A 519 17.66 22.57 0.80
N ASN A 520 18.48 22.94 1.80
CA ASN A 520 19.19 24.23 1.87
C ASN A 520 20.40 24.31 0.92
N TYR A 521 20.21 23.95 -0.35
CA TYR A 521 21.25 23.99 -1.38
C TYR A 521 20.65 24.51 -2.69
N PRO A 522 21.07 25.70 -3.19
CA PRO A 522 20.43 26.37 -4.33
C PRO A 522 20.22 25.49 -5.58
N GLU A 523 21.19 24.62 -5.90
CA GLU A 523 21.16 23.77 -7.08
C GLU A 523 20.07 22.68 -7.02
N ILE A 524 19.50 22.40 -5.84
CA ILE A 524 18.27 21.58 -5.72
C ILE A 524 17.12 22.26 -6.44
N TRP A 525 16.99 23.57 -6.28
CA TRP A 525 15.88 24.34 -6.79
C TRP A 525 16.00 24.60 -8.30
N GLU A 526 17.22 24.60 -8.85
CA GLU A 526 17.44 24.56 -10.30
C GLU A 526 16.88 23.27 -10.94
N ARG A 527 16.99 22.12 -10.26
CA ARG A 527 16.36 20.87 -10.72
C ARG A 527 14.84 20.92 -10.62
N ALA A 528 14.31 21.59 -9.59
CA ALA A 528 12.87 21.80 -9.46
C ALA A 528 12.32 22.66 -10.62
N ARG A 529 13.06 23.70 -11.03
CA ARG A 529 12.76 24.51 -12.23
C ARG A 529 12.84 23.67 -13.52
N GLN A 530 13.85 22.82 -13.67
CA GLN A 530 13.94 21.89 -14.81
C GLN A 530 12.72 20.96 -14.88
N LEU A 531 12.28 20.44 -13.73
CA LEU A 531 11.07 19.62 -13.64
C LEU A 531 9.82 20.41 -14.06
N ILE A 532 9.68 21.68 -13.68
CA ILE A 532 8.57 22.54 -14.12
C ILE A 532 8.54 22.68 -15.65
N GLU A 533 9.68 22.94 -16.29
CA GLU A 533 9.75 23.06 -17.76
C GLU A 533 9.43 21.73 -18.46
N LEU A 534 9.98 20.62 -17.96
CA LEU A 534 9.64 19.29 -18.46
C LEU A 534 8.16 18.95 -18.29
N TRP A 535 7.55 19.42 -17.20
CA TRP A 535 6.14 19.16 -16.94
C TRP A 535 5.22 19.86 -17.94
N LYS A 536 5.61 21.04 -18.44
CA LYS A 536 4.89 21.71 -19.55
C LYS A 536 4.86 20.80 -20.77
N LEU A 537 6.00 20.22 -21.16
CA LEU A 537 6.07 19.26 -22.26
C LEU A 537 5.24 18.01 -21.97
N ARG A 538 5.27 17.51 -20.73
CA ARG A 538 4.49 16.34 -20.33
C ARG A 538 2.98 16.57 -20.41
N SER A 539 2.52 17.79 -20.15
CA SER A 539 1.10 18.17 -20.28
C SER A 539 0.60 18.25 -21.74
N LEU A 540 1.52 18.22 -22.70
CA LEU A 540 1.24 18.23 -24.14
C LEU A 540 1.22 16.82 -24.77
N ALA A 541 1.57 15.77 -24.02
CA ALA A 541 1.67 14.41 -24.53
C ALA A 541 0.83 13.44 -23.67
N PRO A 542 -0.07 12.62 -24.28
CA PRO A 542 -0.88 11.67 -23.54
C PRO A 542 -0.03 10.56 -22.93
N LEU A 543 -0.50 10.00 -21.81
CA LEU A 543 0.16 8.87 -21.18
C LEU A 543 0.02 7.61 -22.05
N THR A 544 1.13 7.10 -22.57
CA THR A 544 1.16 5.91 -23.44
C THR A 544 0.93 4.62 -22.63
N PRO A 545 0.25 3.59 -23.17
CA PRO A 545 0.17 2.27 -22.53
C PRO A 545 1.55 1.62 -22.38
N PRO A 546 1.82 0.86 -21.30
CA PRO A 546 3.08 0.14 -21.14
C PRO A 546 3.13 -1.13 -22.00
N ASP A 547 4.33 -1.61 -22.32
CA ASP A 547 4.54 -2.90 -22.98
C ASP A 547 4.29 -4.08 -22.03
N VAL A 548 4.67 -3.89 -20.76
CA VAL A 548 4.53 -4.87 -19.67
C VAL A 548 3.66 -4.28 -18.55
N ALA A 549 2.59 -4.98 -18.20
CA ALA A 549 1.75 -4.66 -17.05
C ALA A 549 2.07 -5.62 -15.89
N ILE A 550 2.62 -5.09 -14.79
CA ILE A 550 2.83 -5.82 -13.54
C ILE A 550 1.57 -5.68 -12.68
N ILE A 551 0.98 -6.81 -12.31
CA ILE A 551 -0.28 -6.87 -11.57
C ILE A 551 -0.04 -7.46 -10.18
N VAL A 552 -0.43 -6.70 -9.14
CA VAL A 552 -0.45 -7.12 -7.75
C VAL A 552 -1.90 -7.30 -7.25
N ASP A 553 -2.15 -8.34 -6.47
CA ASP A 553 -3.42 -8.56 -5.79
C ASP A 553 -3.24 -8.39 -4.27
N GLU A 554 -3.76 -7.28 -3.74
CA GLU A 554 -3.78 -6.99 -2.30
C GLU A 554 -4.52 -8.09 -1.50
N GLY A 555 -5.58 -8.65 -2.08
CA GLY A 555 -6.40 -9.68 -1.41
C GLY A 555 -5.62 -10.95 -1.14
N SER A 556 -4.69 -11.32 -2.02
CA SER A 556 -3.84 -12.49 -1.86
C SER A 556 -2.76 -12.31 -0.79
N VAL A 557 -2.32 -11.08 -0.51
CA VAL A 557 -1.37 -10.81 0.59
C VAL A 557 -1.97 -11.21 1.94
N ALA A 558 -3.30 -11.07 2.13
CA ALA A 558 -3.98 -11.49 3.36
C ALA A 558 -3.91 -13.01 3.62
N HIS A 559 -3.59 -13.82 2.61
CA HIS A 559 -3.37 -15.26 2.75
C HIS A 559 -1.94 -15.61 3.21
N ASN A 560 -0.98 -14.68 3.14
CA ASN A 560 0.38 -14.90 3.63
C ASN A 560 0.36 -15.13 5.14
N ARG A 561 1.10 -16.13 5.63
CA ARG A 561 1.25 -16.37 7.05
C ARG A 561 2.10 -15.25 7.67
N VAL A 562 1.74 -14.81 8.87
CA VAL A 562 2.57 -13.85 9.63
C VAL A 562 3.98 -14.41 9.78
N GLY A 563 4.98 -13.56 9.55
CA GLY A 563 6.41 -13.90 9.56
C GLY A 563 6.94 -14.59 8.29
N SER A 564 6.08 -15.02 7.35
CA SER A 564 6.52 -15.60 6.09
C SER A 564 7.10 -14.52 5.16
N ASN A 565 8.33 -14.74 4.67
CA ASN A 565 9.01 -13.84 3.73
C ASN A 565 8.50 -13.94 2.28
N LEU A 566 7.50 -14.78 2.01
CA LEU A 566 7.00 -15.08 0.67
C LEU A 566 6.61 -13.83 -0.12
N MET A 567 5.72 -12.99 0.44
CA MET A 567 5.25 -11.81 -0.28
C MET A 567 6.34 -10.75 -0.43
N ARG A 568 7.23 -10.61 0.55
CA ARG A 568 8.39 -9.72 0.43
C ARG A 568 9.25 -10.11 -0.78
N ASN A 569 9.57 -11.40 -0.92
CA ASN A 569 10.37 -11.92 -2.02
C ASN A 569 9.66 -11.79 -3.39
N MET A 570 8.34 -11.95 -3.41
CA MET A 570 7.57 -11.90 -4.65
C MET A 570 7.32 -10.48 -5.15
N LEU A 571 7.12 -9.52 -4.24
CA LEU A 571 6.68 -8.17 -4.61
C LEU A 571 7.87 -7.20 -4.74
N ALA A 572 8.77 -7.17 -3.76
CA ALA A 572 9.89 -6.23 -3.77
C ALA A 572 10.88 -6.54 -4.90
N THR A 573 11.32 -7.80 -5.01
CA THR A 573 12.28 -8.22 -6.04
C THR A 573 11.71 -8.11 -7.46
N ALA A 574 10.40 -8.34 -7.63
CA ALA A 574 9.75 -8.16 -8.92
C ALA A 574 9.72 -6.70 -9.35
N ARG A 575 9.43 -5.79 -8.41
CA ARG A 575 9.46 -4.34 -8.65
C ARG A 575 10.86 -3.86 -9.07
N GLU A 576 11.90 -4.29 -8.37
CA GLU A 576 13.30 -3.96 -8.74
C GLU A 576 13.66 -4.52 -10.13
N SER A 577 13.29 -5.78 -10.40
CA SER A 577 13.53 -6.41 -11.71
C SER A 577 12.79 -5.70 -12.84
N ALA A 578 11.56 -5.22 -12.58
CA ALA A 578 10.77 -4.46 -13.54
C ALA A 578 11.47 -3.17 -13.98
N HIS A 579 12.07 -2.42 -13.07
CA HIS A 579 12.81 -1.21 -13.40
C HIS A 579 14.11 -1.46 -14.18
N ARG A 580 14.65 -2.68 -14.18
CA ARG A 580 15.92 -3.03 -14.84
C ARG A 580 15.75 -3.91 -16.08
N CYS A 581 14.52 -4.33 -16.38
CA CYS A 581 14.25 -5.24 -17.51
C CYS A 581 14.44 -4.59 -18.88
N GLY A 582 14.57 -3.26 -18.91
CA GLY A 582 14.79 -2.50 -20.13
C GLY A 582 13.55 -2.33 -20.99
N ALA A 583 12.34 -2.63 -20.50
CA ALA A 583 11.08 -2.41 -21.22
C ALA A 583 10.26 -1.25 -20.62
N SER A 584 9.23 -0.79 -21.33
CA SER A 584 8.20 0.08 -20.76
C SER A 584 7.30 -0.74 -19.83
N VAL A 585 7.25 -0.37 -18.54
CA VAL A 585 6.51 -1.11 -17.52
C VAL A 585 5.49 -0.20 -16.82
N GLY A 586 4.31 -0.74 -16.53
CA GLY A 586 3.31 -0.12 -15.66
C GLY A 586 2.88 -1.04 -14.52
N PHE A 587 2.45 -0.45 -13.41
CA PHE A 587 2.14 -1.14 -12.14
C PHE A 587 0.68 -0.95 -11.74
N TYR A 588 -0.05 -2.07 -11.60
CA TYR A 588 -1.49 -2.06 -11.40
C TYR A 588 -1.95 -2.99 -10.27
N VAL A 589 -3.04 -2.62 -9.59
CA VAL A 589 -3.80 -3.55 -8.73
C VAL A 589 -4.73 -4.42 -9.57
N MET A 590 -4.94 -5.67 -9.14
CA MET A 590 -5.79 -6.67 -9.82
C MET A 590 -7.20 -6.15 -10.15
N ARG A 591 -7.79 -5.36 -9.25
CA ARG A 591 -9.16 -4.83 -9.42
C ARG A 591 -9.31 -3.87 -10.60
N ASP A 592 -8.22 -3.29 -11.09
CA ASP A 592 -8.26 -2.38 -12.23
C ASP A 592 -8.65 -3.07 -13.54
N LEU A 593 -8.50 -4.39 -13.63
CA LEU A 593 -8.95 -5.19 -14.78
C LEU A 593 -10.44 -5.00 -15.11
N MET A 594 -11.22 -4.61 -14.10
CA MET A 594 -12.66 -4.38 -14.21
C MET A 594 -13.01 -3.00 -14.78
N ARG A 595 -12.05 -2.06 -14.86
CA ARG A 595 -12.29 -0.70 -15.38
C ARG A 595 -12.46 -0.72 -16.88
N ASP A 596 -13.37 0.11 -17.40
CA ASP A 596 -13.61 0.20 -18.84
C ASP A 596 -12.38 0.69 -19.60
N GLU A 597 -11.70 1.67 -19.03
CA GLU A 597 -10.38 2.12 -19.46
C GLU A 597 -9.32 1.23 -18.81
N TRP A 598 -8.80 0.26 -19.56
CA TRP A 598 -7.72 -0.63 -19.13
C TRP A 598 -6.56 -0.58 -20.14
N PRO A 599 -5.31 -0.39 -19.71
CA PRO A 599 -4.16 -0.32 -20.59
C PRO A 599 -3.95 -1.62 -21.39
N LYS A 600 -3.70 -1.45 -22.69
CA LYS A 600 -3.35 -2.53 -23.60
C LYS A 600 -1.84 -2.75 -23.55
N ALA A 601 -1.42 -3.79 -22.82
CA ALA A 601 -0.05 -4.27 -22.77
C ALA A 601 0.10 -5.55 -23.61
N THR A 602 1.33 -5.87 -23.99
CA THR A 602 1.66 -7.12 -24.70
C THR A 602 1.86 -8.27 -23.72
N LEU A 603 2.49 -7.97 -22.58
CA LEU A 603 2.75 -8.92 -21.49
C LEU A 603 2.04 -8.46 -20.21
N TYR A 604 1.28 -9.37 -19.60
CA TYR A 604 0.70 -9.18 -18.27
C TYR A 604 1.36 -10.17 -17.31
N VAL A 605 1.99 -9.66 -16.24
CA VAL A 605 2.67 -10.47 -15.22
C VAL A 605 1.89 -10.37 -13.92
N PHE A 606 1.28 -11.49 -13.51
CA PHE A 606 0.55 -11.62 -12.26
C PHE A 606 1.50 -12.10 -11.18
N LEU A 607 1.85 -11.21 -10.24
CA LEU A 607 2.84 -11.52 -9.20
C LEU A 607 2.30 -12.47 -8.15
N ASN A 608 1.13 -12.18 -7.58
CA ASN A 608 0.59 -12.90 -6.42
C ASN A 608 -0.91 -13.16 -6.53
N ALA A 609 -1.42 -13.43 -7.74
CA ALA A 609 -2.85 -13.55 -8.03
C ALA A 609 -3.48 -14.87 -7.53
N TRP A 610 -3.43 -15.16 -6.23
CA TRP A 610 -3.83 -16.47 -5.69
C TRP A 610 -5.32 -16.59 -5.39
N ASN A 611 -5.96 -15.52 -4.93
CA ASN A 611 -7.36 -15.49 -4.53
C ASN A 611 -8.18 -14.60 -5.48
N VAL A 612 -8.15 -14.93 -6.77
CA VAL A 612 -8.81 -14.16 -7.84
C VAL A 612 -10.33 -14.31 -7.74
N ARG A 613 -11.05 -13.18 -7.66
CA ARG A 613 -12.50 -13.15 -7.52
C ARG A 613 -13.21 -13.61 -8.81
N PRO A 614 -14.44 -14.15 -8.73
CA PRO A 614 -15.14 -14.66 -9.92
C PRO A 614 -15.30 -13.63 -11.06
N ASP A 615 -15.54 -12.37 -10.74
CA ASP A 615 -15.62 -11.26 -11.68
C ASP A 615 -14.27 -10.91 -12.30
N GLU A 616 -13.19 -10.90 -11.52
CA GLU A 616 -11.82 -10.72 -12.01
C GLU A 616 -11.41 -11.86 -12.96
N ARG A 617 -11.74 -13.11 -12.61
CA ARG A 617 -11.51 -14.28 -13.50
C ARG A 617 -12.26 -14.11 -14.83
N ALA A 618 -13.50 -13.63 -14.77
CA ALA A 618 -14.28 -13.36 -15.97
C ALA A 618 -13.65 -12.24 -16.82
N ALA A 619 -13.16 -11.16 -16.21
CA ALA A 619 -12.46 -10.09 -16.92
C ALA A 619 -11.16 -10.56 -17.56
N ILE A 620 -10.35 -11.39 -16.87
CA ILE A 620 -9.13 -11.98 -17.43
C ILE A 620 -9.47 -12.81 -18.68
N ARG A 621 -10.48 -13.68 -18.60
CA ARG A 621 -10.92 -14.49 -19.73
C ARG A 621 -11.43 -13.64 -20.90
N GLN A 622 -12.30 -12.68 -20.61
CA GLN A 622 -12.97 -11.91 -21.65
C GLN A 622 -12.05 -10.87 -22.31
N ARG A 623 -11.11 -10.31 -21.55
CA ARG A 623 -10.30 -9.16 -21.98
C ARG A 623 -8.86 -9.52 -22.27
N LEU A 624 -8.25 -10.46 -21.55
CA LEU A 624 -6.81 -10.71 -21.62
C LEU A 624 -6.42 -12.01 -22.33
N GLN A 625 -7.25 -13.07 -22.25
CA GLN A 625 -7.03 -14.34 -22.97
C GLN A 625 -7.38 -14.24 -24.46
N ARG A 626 -6.86 -13.21 -25.13
CA ARG A 626 -7.08 -12.91 -26.56
C ARG A 626 -6.11 -11.85 -27.08
N SER A 627 -6.14 -11.60 -28.39
CA SER A 627 -5.42 -10.49 -29.06
C SER A 627 -3.89 -10.56 -28.92
N GLY A 628 -3.30 -11.75 -29.10
CA GLY A 628 -1.86 -11.99 -29.11
C GLY A 628 -1.15 -11.84 -27.76
N ARG A 629 -1.90 -11.58 -26.67
CA ARG A 629 -1.34 -11.26 -25.35
C ARG A 629 -0.66 -12.46 -24.70
N THR A 630 0.35 -12.18 -23.87
CA THR A 630 0.99 -13.18 -23.01
C THR A 630 0.62 -12.93 -21.55
N LEU A 631 0.09 -13.95 -20.86
CA LEU A 631 -0.23 -13.91 -19.44
C LEU A 631 0.76 -14.80 -18.68
N ALA A 632 1.55 -14.19 -17.80
CA ALA A 632 2.55 -14.87 -16.99
C ALA A 632 2.14 -14.90 -15.52
N TRP A 633 2.17 -16.08 -14.92
CA TRP A 633 1.77 -16.32 -13.53
C TRP A 633 2.98 -16.72 -12.72
N ILE A 634 3.36 -15.87 -11.76
CA ILE A 634 4.47 -16.15 -10.85
C ILE A 634 3.95 -16.92 -9.64
N TYR A 635 4.66 -17.99 -9.32
CA TYR A 635 4.31 -19.02 -8.36
C TYR A 635 3.01 -19.78 -8.66
N VAL A 636 1.83 -19.13 -8.59
CA VAL A 636 0.50 -19.72 -8.82
C VAL A 636 -0.56 -18.66 -9.12
N GLY A 637 -1.68 -19.06 -9.73
CA GLY A 637 -2.83 -18.20 -10.00
C GLY A 637 -4.17 -18.86 -9.66
N ALA A 638 -5.12 -18.08 -9.14
CA ALA A 638 -6.52 -18.44 -8.91
C ALA A 638 -6.73 -19.79 -8.17
N LEU A 639 -5.96 -20.02 -7.11
CA LEU A 639 -5.97 -21.25 -6.33
C LEU A 639 -7.23 -21.46 -5.49
N TYR A 640 -7.90 -20.38 -5.08
CA TYR A 640 -8.95 -20.46 -4.06
C TYR A 640 -10.33 -20.08 -4.60
N GLU A 641 -11.33 -20.88 -4.21
CA GLU A 641 -12.74 -20.53 -4.30
C GLU A 641 -13.41 -20.85 -2.96
N ASN A 642 -13.98 -19.84 -2.30
CA ASN A 642 -14.56 -19.98 -0.96
C ASN A 642 -13.60 -20.67 0.05
N HIS A 643 -12.30 -20.36 -0.03
CA HIS A 643 -11.24 -20.94 0.83
C HIS A 643 -11.11 -22.46 0.69
N ARG A 644 -11.41 -22.96 -0.50
CA ARG A 644 -11.10 -24.32 -0.94
C ARG A 644 -10.18 -24.23 -2.12
N LEU A 645 -9.26 -25.18 -2.21
CA LEU A 645 -8.44 -25.34 -3.40
C LEU A 645 -9.35 -25.63 -4.60
N ALA A 646 -9.25 -24.80 -5.63
CA ALA A 646 -10.10 -24.82 -6.81
C ALA A 646 -9.22 -24.87 -8.07
N LEU A 647 -8.56 -26.02 -8.28
CA LEU A 647 -7.61 -26.19 -9.39
C LEU A 647 -8.25 -26.07 -10.78
N GLU A 648 -9.55 -26.36 -10.90
CA GLU A 648 -10.28 -26.09 -12.15
C GLU A 648 -10.46 -24.60 -12.41
N ALA A 649 -10.78 -23.80 -11.38
CA ALA A 649 -10.82 -22.34 -11.51
C ALA A 649 -9.43 -21.77 -11.86
N ALA A 650 -8.36 -22.34 -11.28
CA ALA A 650 -6.99 -22.01 -11.66
C ALA A 650 -6.73 -22.32 -13.14
N ARG A 651 -7.14 -23.49 -13.62
CA ARG A 651 -7.00 -23.88 -15.03
C ARG A 651 -7.75 -22.92 -15.96
N GLU A 652 -8.99 -22.59 -15.65
CA GLU A 652 -9.80 -21.69 -16.48
C GLU A 652 -9.24 -20.25 -16.53
N THR A 653 -8.67 -19.78 -15.42
CA THR A 653 -8.16 -18.41 -15.31
C THR A 653 -6.77 -18.26 -15.91
N THR A 654 -5.90 -19.23 -15.64
CA THR A 654 -4.48 -19.16 -16.03
C THR A 654 -4.21 -19.80 -17.38
N GLY A 655 -5.10 -20.69 -17.85
CA GLY A 655 -4.85 -21.55 -19.00
C GLY A 655 -3.92 -22.72 -18.72
N ILE A 656 -3.41 -22.88 -17.49
CA ILE A 656 -2.50 -23.94 -17.10
C ILE A 656 -3.17 -24.77 -16.00
N ALA A 657 -3.27 -26.08 -16.22
CA ALA A 657 -3.75 -26.99 -15.18
C ALA A 657 -2.64 -27.20 -14.15
N LEU A 658 -2.96 -27.08 -12.86
CA LEU A 658 -2.00 -27.18 -11.76
C LEU A 658 -2.36 -28.35 -10.85
N ALA A 659 -1.36 -28.89 -10.16
CA ALA A 659 -1.51 -29.84 -9.07
C ALA A 659 -0.58 -29.47 -7.90
N LYS A 660 -0.97 -29.79 -6.66
CA LYS A 660 -0.13 -29.56 -5.47
C LYS A 660 1.03 -30.56 -5.46
N GLN A 661 2.24 -30.10 -5.16
CA GLN A 661 3.38 -30.99 -4.94
C GLN A 661 3.21 -31.79 -3.65
N PRO A 662 3.71 -33.03 -3.60
CA PRO A 662 3.61 -33.85 -2.41
C PRO A 662 4.67 -33.46 -1.36
N TRP A 663 4.42 -33.76 -0.08
CA TRP A 663 5.38 -33.77 1.05
C TRP A 663 6.27 -32.52 1.28
N ALA A 664 5.83 -31.31 0.96
CA ALA A 664 6.64 -30.09 1.14
C ALA A 664 8.05 -30.23 0.52
N SER A 665 8.11 -30.79 -0.70
CA SER A 665 9.34 -31.08 -1.43
C SER A 665 10.27 -29.87 -1.58
N SER A 666 11.56 -30.16 -1.79
CA SER A 666 12.52 -29.10 -2.07
C SER A 666 12.22 -28.47 -3.44
N GLN A 667 12.15 -27.14 -3.47
CA GLN A 667 11.88 -26.34 -4.66
C GLN A 667 13.19 -25.98 -5.38
N GLY A 668 13.09 -25.10 -6.39
CA GLY A 668 14.16 -24.77 -7.31
C GLY A 668 13.92 -25.50 -8.64
N THR A 669 14.09 -24.77 -9.74
CA THR A 669 13.78 -25.24 -11.08
C THR A 669 15.06 -25.52 -11.85
N GLN A 670 15.16 -26.72 -12.40
CA GLN A 670 16.16 -27.12 -13.38
C GLN A 670 15.61 -26.85 -14.79
N ILE A 671 16.35 -26.08 -15.60
CA ILE A 671 16.01 -25.74 -16.98
C ILE A 671 16.37 -26.92 -17.90
N LEU A 672 15.39 -27.38 -18.66
CA LEU A 672 15.50 -28.47 -19.63
C LEU A 672 15.69 -27.93 -21.06
N ASP A 673 14.91 -26.92 -21.46
CA ASP A 673 15.00 -26.32 -22.79
C ASP A 673 15.65 -24.93 -22.74
N LYS A 674 16.99 -24.91 -22.77
CA LYS A 674 17.80 -23.68 -22.80
C LYS A 674 17.64 -22.87 -24.10
N ARG A 675 17.08 -23.47 -25.16
CA ARG A 675 16.87 -22.79 -26.45
C ARG A 675 15.52 -22.06 -26.49
N HIS A 676 14.64 -22.33 -25.54
CA HIS A 676 13.37 -21.62 -25.43
C HIS A 676 13.60 -20.14 -25.09
N LEU A 677 12.82 -19.22 -25.68
CA LEU A 677 12.96 -17.77 -25.45
C LEU A 677 12.87 -17.40 -23.97
N LEU A 678 12.02 -18.10 -23.20
CA LEU A 678 11.91 -17.88 -21.75
C LEU A 678 13.19 -18.20 -20.96
N ALA A 679 14.07 -19.06 -21.49
CA ALA A 679 15.32 -19.44 -20.84
C ALA A 679 16.53 -18.66 -21.37
N GLN A 680 16.36 -17.84 -22.40
CA GLN A 680 17.48 -17.28 -23.17
C GLN A 680 18.39 -16.34 -22.39
N TYR A 681 17.88 -15.70 -21.34
CA TYR A 681 18.63 -14.76 -20.50
C TYR A 681 19.02 -15.35 -19.14
N LEU A 682 18.72 -16.63 -18.88
CA LEU A 682 19.02 -17.24 -17.59
C LEU A 682 20.52 -17.52 -17.46
N ASP A 683 21.08 -17.12 -16.32
CA ASP A 683 22.48 -17.38 -15.97
C ASP A 683 22.61 -18.82 -15.46
N GLY A 684 22.72 -19.76 -16.39
CA GLY A 684 22.89 -21.17 -16.11
C GLY A 684 21.63 -22.00 -16.33
N ASP A 685 21.56 -23.14 -15.65
CA ASP A 685 20.53 -24.15 -15.85
C ASP A 685 19.57 -24.28 -14.65
N ARG A 686 19.64 -23.35 -13.70
CA ARG A 686 18.82 -23.37 -12.49
C ARG A 686 18.28 -21.99 -12.16
N ILE A 687 17.04 -21.94 -11.70
CA ILE A 687 16.41 -20.73 -11.17
C ILE A 687 15.69 -21.02 -9.85
N GLY A 688 15.51 -19.97 -9.05
CA GLY A 688 14.88 -20.06 -7.73
C GLY A 688 15.79 -20.66 -6.66
N SER A 689 15.30 -20.68 -5.43
CA SER A 689 16.04 -21.20 -4.27
C SER A 689 15.73 -22.67 -4.01
N VAL A 690 16.78 -23.47 -3.80
CA VAL A 690 16.65 -24.86 -3.36
C VAL A 690 16.31 -24.89 -1.87
N GLN A 691 15.03 -24.94 -1.57
CA GLN A 691 14.51 -24.97 -0.21
C GLN A 691 13.19 -25.73 -0.14
N ARG A 692 12.92 -26.36 0.99
CA ARG A 692 11.56 -26.87 1.26
C ARG A 692 10.58 -25.71 1.31
N PHE A 693 9.40 -25.94 0.74
CA PHE A 693 8.36 -24.93 0.68
C PHE A 693 7.00 -25.60 0.54
N ASP A 694 6.04 -25.17 1.36
CA ASP A 694 4.65 -25.64 1.34
C ASP A 694 3.70 -24.44 1.51
N PRO A 695 2.60 -24.38 0.73
CA PRO A 695 2.33 -25.21 -0.44
C PRO A 695 3.28 -24.91 -1.60
N SER A 696 3.42 -25.86 -2.52
CA SER A 696 4.00 -25.63 -3.84
C SER A 696 3.22 -26.41 -4.89
N PHE A 697 3.31 -25.98 -6.14
CA PHE A 697 2.44 -26.46 -7.22
C PHE A 697 3.24 -26.67 -8.49
N TYR A 698 2.83 -27.64 -9.29
CA TYR A 698 3.44 -27.93 -10.59
C TYR A 698 2.37 -27.95 -11.68
N ALA A 699 2.80 -27.73 -12.91
CA ALA A 699 1.92 -27.75 -14.06
C ALA A 699 1.68 -29.17 -14.55
N LEU A 700 0.44 -29.46 -14.90
CA LEU A 700 0.07 -30.61 -15.71
C LEU A 700 0.25 -30.20 -17.19
N PRO A 701 1.20 -30.78 -17.93
CA PRO A 701 1.69 -30.25 -19.20
C PRO A 701 0.72 -30.42 -20.38
N ASN A 702 -0.60 -30.51 -20.14
CA ASN A 702 -1.71 -30.70 -21.10
C ASN A 702 -1.62 -29.84 -22.39
N GLY A 703 -0.75 -30.23 -23.32
CA GLY A 703 -0.36 -29.47 -24.52
C GLY A 703 0.59 -28.28 -24.26
N ALA A 704 1.10 -28.11 -23.04
CA ALA A 704 2.08 -27.07 -22.70
C ALA A 704 3.51 -27.59 -22.91
N LYS A 705 4.39 -26.71 -23.39
CA LYS A 705 5.82 -26.99 -23.50
C LYS A 705 6.47 -26.86 -22.13
N VAL A 706 7.11 -27.94 -21.68
CA VAL A 706 7.90 -27.96 -20.44
C VAL A 706 9.27 -27.35 -20.72
N ILE A 707 9.63 -26.33 -19.94
CA ILE A 707 10.89 -25.59 -20.07
C ILE A 707 11.80 -25.92 -18.89
N GLY A 708 11.22 -26.13 -17.70
CA GLY A 708 11.93 -26.53 -16.50
C GLY A 708 11.08 -27.37 -15.55
N GLU A 709 11.78 -28.13 -14.72
CA GLU A 709 11.22 -29.05 -13.72
C GLU A 709 11.79 -28.76 -12.34
N TYR A 710 11.03 -29.07 -11.30
CA TYR A 710 11.55 -28.99 -9.93
C TYR A 710 12.68 -29.98 -9.73
N ILE A 711 13.78 -29.52 -9.13
CA ILE A 711 15.02 -30.29 -8.95
C ILE A 711 14.80 -31.60 -8.20
N ASP A 712 13.96 -31.58 -7.17
CA ASP A 712 13.74 -32.73 -6.29
C ASP A 712 12.71 -33.73 -6.84
N THR A 713 11.63 -33.22 -7.45
CA THR A 713 10.49 -34.06 -7.84
C THR A 713 10.42 -34.38 -9.32
N GLY A 714 11.16 -33.66 -10.17
CA GLY A 714 11.04 -33.76 -11.64
C GLY A 714 9.68 -33.27 -12.17
N ASN A 715 8.85 -32.64 -11.34
CA ASN A 715 7.55 -32.16 -11.79
C ASN A 715 7.69 -30.83 -12.56
N PRO A 716 6.90 -30.59 -13.63
CA PRO A 716 6.99 -29.36 -14.42
C PRO A 716 6.78 -28.09 -13.60
N SER A 717 7.83 -27.29 -13.45
CA SER A 717 7.84 -26.06 -12.65
C SER A 717 7.84 -24.80 -13.52
N MET A 718 8.20 -24.91 -14.79
CA MET A 718 8.15 -23.81 -15.74
C MET A 718 7.63 -24.30 -17.08
N VAL A 719 6.46 -23.79 -17.48
CA VAL A 719 5.79 -24.20 -18.72
C VAL A 719 5.25 -23.01 -19.49
N ALA A 720 5.18 -23.15 -20.81
CA ALA A 720 4.51 -22.22 -21.70
C ALA A 720 3.49 -22.95 -22.57
N LYS A 721 2.33 -22.34 -22.76
CA LYS A 721 1.26 -22.86 -23.61
C LYS A 721 0.79 -21.79 -24.57
N GLU A 722 0.77 -22.14 -25.86
CA GLU A 722 0.24 -21.28 -26.91
C GLU A 722 -1.20 -21.68 -27.21
N TYR A 723 -2.10 -20.70 -27.13
CA TYR A 723 -3.46 -20.80 -27.61
C TYR A 723 -3.56 -20.12 -28.98
N LYS A 724 -4.73 -20.21 -29.62
CA LYS A 724 -4.95 -19.66 -30.96
C LYS A 724 -4.56 -18.18 -31.08
N ASP A 725 -4.91 -17.37 -30.06
CA ASP A 725 -4.74 -15.92 -30.09
C ASP A 725 -4.20 -15.34 -28.78
N TRP A 726 -3.55 -16.14 -27.92
CA TRP A 726 -2.87 -15.68 -26.70
C TRP A 726 -1.90 -16.76 -26.18
N LYS A 727 -1.07 -16.40 -25.20
CA LYS A 727 -0.08 -17.30 -24.58
C LYS A 727 -0.20 -17.31 -23.06
N ALA A 728 0.01 -18.47 -22.46
CA ALA A 728 0.03 -18.65 -21.01
C ALA A 728 1.40 -19.15 -20.55
N VAL A 729 1.95 -18.54 -19.50
CA VAL A 729 3.21 -18.95 -18.88
C VAL A 729 3.00 -19.18 -17.40
N PHE A 730 3.43 -20.34 -16.90
CA PHE A 730 3.48 -20.64 -15.48
C PHE A 730 4.93 -20.76 -15.04
N VAL A 731 5.28 -20.03 -13.98
CA VAL A 731 6.58 -20.13 -13.30
C VAL A 731 6.32 -20.46 -11.85
N GLY A 732 6.62 -21.69 -11.44
CA GLY A 732 6.43 -22.19 -10.08
C GLY A 732 7.42 -21.64 -9.04
N GLU A 733 8.40 -20.82 -9.48
CA GLU A 733 9.27 -20.07 -8.59
C GLU A 733 8.59 -18.83 -8.00
N ARG A 734 9.08 -18.39 -6.83
CA ARG A 734 8.48 -17.32 -6.01
C ARG A 734 9.28 -16.02 -6.08
N THR A 735 10.09 -15.88 -7.11
CA THR A 735 10.90 -14.70 -7.35
C THR A 735 10.93 -14.46 -8.84
N LEU A 736 10.52 -13.27 -9.26
CA LEU A 736 10.70 -12.82 -10.62
C LEU A 736 12.08 -12.17 -10.74
N SER A 737 13.07 -12.94 -11.21
CA SER A 737 14.40 -12.38 -11.49
C SER A 737 14.38 -11.52 -12.73
N LEU A 738 15.38 -10.62 -12.84
CA LEU A 738 15.60 -9.80 -14.03
C LEU A 738 15.75 -10.64 -15.32
N SER A 739 16.55 -11.70 -15.26
CA SER A 739 16.77 -12.64 -16.36
C SER A 739 15.47 -13.32 -16.81
N LEU A 740 14.65 -13.78 -15.85
CA LEU A 740 13.36 -14.39 -16.15
C LEU A 740 12.40 -13.36 -16.77
N LEU A 741 12.36 -12.12 -16.24
CA LEU A 741 11.50 -11.07 -16.79
C LEU A 741 11.89 -10.70 -18.22
N ARG A 742 13.19 -10.59 -18.53
CA ARG A 742 13.66 -10.41 -19.92
C ARG A 742 13.26 -11.58 -20.81
N GLY A 743 13.31 -12.82 -20.30
CA GLY A 743 12.85 -14.01 -21.01
C GLY A 743 11.35 -13.95 -21.32
N LEU A 744 10.53 -13.52 -20.34
CA LEU A 744 9.10 -13.27 -20.51
C LEU A 744 8.84 -12.20 -21.57
N CYS A 745 9.58 -11.08 -21.54
CA CYS A 745 9.49 -10.03 -22.56
C CYS A 745 9.77 -10.60 -23.96
N ALA A 746 10.86 -11.34 -24.13
CA ALA A 746 11.23 -11.94 -25.42
C ALA A 746 10.17 -12.92 -25.93
N TYR A 747 9.64 -13.79 -25.05
CA TYR A 747 8.61 -14.75 -25.42
C TYR A 747 7.27 -14.07 -25.79
N ALA A 748 6.95 -12.96 -25.12
CA ALA A 748 5.77 -12.14 -25.42
C ALA A 748 5.94 -11.28 -26.68
N GLY A 749 7.17 -11.07 -27.17
CA GLY A 749 7.46 -10.17 -28.29
C GLY A 749 7.60 -8.70 -27.87
N VAL A 750 7.81 -8.43 -26.58
CA VAL A 750 8.14 -7.09 -26.07
C VAL A 750 9.57 -6.73 -26.46
N LYS A 751 9.74 -5.61 -27.16
CA LYS A 751 11.07 -5.09 -27.53
C LYS A 751 11.63 -4.29 -26.36
N THR A 752 12.70 -4.78 -25.74
CA THR A 752 13.43 -4.04 -24.70
C THR A 752 14.25 -2.91 -25.31
N MET A 753 14.13 -1.71 -24.75
CA MET A 753 14.89 -0.52 -25.09
C MET A 753 16.33 -0.56 -24.59
N SER A 754 16.58 -1.14 -23.41
CA SER A 754 17.92 -1.34 -22.89
C SER A 754 18.22 -2.82 -22.67
N ALA A 755 19.46 -3.22 -22.93
CA ALA A 755 19.97 -4.55 -22.65
C ALA A 755 20.84 -4.61 -21.38
N THR A 756 21.17 -3.46 -20.79
CA THR A 756 21.96 -3.35 -19.56
C THR A 756 21.06 -3.37 -18.33
N ASP A 757 21.63 -3.65 -17.16
CA ASP A 757 20.92 -3.70 -15.87
C ASP A 757 20.72 -2.31 -15.24
N ASP A 758 20.85 -1.27 -16.05
CA ASP A 758 20.55 0.11 -15.67
C ASP A 758 19.05 0.27 -15.42
N VAL A 759 18.70 1.24 -14.58
CA VAL A 759 17.30 1.56 -14.30
C VAL A 759 16.74 2.28 -15.52
N LEU A 760 15.64 1.76 -16.07
CA LEU A 760 14.90 2.36 -17.17
C LEU A 760 13.47 2.65 -16.70
N VAL A 761 13.04 3.90 -16.87
CA VAL A 761 11.65 4.30 -16.72
C VAL A 761 11.22 4.90 -18.05
N ALA A 762 10.37 4.19 -18.78
CA ALA A 762 10.00 4.56 -20.14
C ALA A 762 8.48 4.58 -20.32
N ARG A 763 7.95 5.76 -20.62
CA ARG A 763 6.59 6.00 -21.09
C ARG A 763 6.67 7.07 -22.17
N PRO A 764 6.92 6.66 -23.44
CA PRO A 764 7.08 7.60 -24.54
C PRO A 764 6.03 8.71 -24.52
N PRO A 765 6.43 9.98 -24.70
CA PRO A 765 7.73 10.40 -25.25
C PRO A 765 8.85 10.45 -24.21
N PHE A 766 8.58 10.23 -22.92
CA PHE A 766 9.59 10.37 -21.88
C PHE A 766 10.30 9.04 -21.62
N VAL A 767 11.63 9.05 -21.77
CA VAL A 767 12.50 7.91 -21.51
C VAL A 767 13.63 8.35 -20.59
N THR A 768 13.68 7.76 -19.40
CA THR A 768 14.76 7.99 -18.43
C THR A 768 15.59 6.74 -18.28
N ILE A 769 16.91 6.90 -18.37
CA ILE A 769 17.89 5.87 -18.03
C ILE A 769 18.78 6.38 -16.89
N HIS A 770 19.00 5.54 -15.89
CA HIS A 770 19.82 5.83 -14.73
C HIS A 770 20.86 4.73 -14.55
N ALA A 771 22.14 5.11 -14.65
CA ALA A 771 23.24 4.19 -14.80
C ALA A 771 23.58 3.50 -13.47
N ALA A 772 23.49 2.17 -13.45
CA ALA A 772 23.95 1.35 -12.34
C ALA A 772 25.48 1.22 -12.31
N LYS A 773 26.12 1.35 -13.48
CA LYS A 773 27.59 1.30 -13.66
C LYS A 773 28.00 2.24 -14.79
N SER A 774 29.21 2.78 -14.72
CA SER A 774 29.79 3.55 -15.82
C SER A 774 29.96 2.72 -17.10
N GLY A 775 29.93 3.37 -18.26
CA GLY A 775 30.26 2.79 -19.55
C GLY A 775 29.26 3.13 -20.66
N GLU A 776 29.44 2.48 -21.81
CA GLU A 776 28.57 2.68 -22.97
C GLU A 776 27.16 2.13 -22.69
N LYS A 777 26.16 2.97 -22.93
CA LYS A 777 24.74 2.66 -22.88
C LYS A 777 24.16 2.69 -24.28
N ARG A 778 23.07 1.95 -24.48
CA ARG A 778 22.43 1.81 -25.78
C ARG A 778 20.93 1.72 -25.62
N LEU A 779 20.21 2.66 -26.25
CA LEU A 779 18.76 2.62 -26.39
C LEU A 779 18.38 2.07 -27.76
N ARG A 780 17.43 1.12 -27.78
CA ARG A 780 16.92 0.46 -28.98
C ARG A 780 15.43 0.68 -29.12
N PHE A 781 14.98 0.86 -30.36
CA PHE A 781 13.59 1.21 -30.65
C PHE A 781 12.97 0.26 -31.66
N ALA A 782 11.64 0.11 -31.56
CA ALA A 782 10.88 -0.72 -32.47
C ALA A 782 10.84 -0.13 -33.88
N ASP A 783 10.66 1.18 -33.93
CA ASP A 783 10.50 2.03 -35.10
C ASP A 783 11.62 3.09 -35.11
N LEU A 784 11.73 3.86 -36.20
CA LEU A 784 12.68 4.99 -36.25
C LEU A 784 12.24 6.05 -35.23
N GLN A 785 13.18 6.54 -34.44
CA GLN A 785 12.95 7.54 -33.40
C GLN A 785 13.97 8.67 -33.50
N THR A 786 13.52 9.88 -33.22
CA THR A 786 14.34 11.06 -32.96
C THR A 786 14.45 11.24 -31.44
N LEU A 787 15.65 11.56 -30.96
CA LEU A 787 15.96 11.70 -29.54
C LEU A 787 16.46 13.11 -29.24
N TYR A 788 15.79 13.77 -28.32
CA TYR A 788 16.25 15.02 -27.71
C TYR A 788 16.73 14.74 -26.29
N ASP A 789 18.00 15.02 -26.00
CA ASP A 789 18.54 14.94 -24.64
C ASP A 789 18.16 16.20 -23.88
N VAL A 790 17.35 16.03 -22.84
CA VAL A 790 16.82 17.13 -22.02
C VAL A 790 17.93 17.86 -21.28
N GLU A 791 19.00 17.16 -20.88
CA GLU A 791 20.08 17.81 -20.12
C GLU A 791 21.06 18.53 -21.04
N ALA A 792 21.32 17.97 -22.23
CA ALA A 792 22.18 18.62 -23.22
C ALA A 792 21.42 19.65 -24.08
N GLU A 793 20.09 19.74 -23.92
CA GLU A 793 19.17 20.60 -24.65
C GLU A 793 19.33 20.51 -26.18
N THR A 794 19.59 19.31 -26.71
CA THR A 794 19.90 19.11 -28.13
C THR A 794 19.36 17.81 -28.68
N MET A 795 19.09 17.79 -30.00
CA MET A 795 18.82 16.56 -30.73
C MET A 795 20.12 15.74 -30.83
N VAL A 796 20.14 14.59 -30.18
CA VAL A 796 21.33 13.72 -30.14
C VAL A 796 21.27 12.59 -31.17
N ALA A 797 20.09 12.30 -31.70
CA ALA A 797 19.89 11.39 -32.82
C ALA A 797 18.60 11.72 -33.57
N ILE A 798 18.58 11.48 -34.88
CA ILE A 798 17.44 11.72 -35.77
C ILE A 798 17.14 10.42 -36.52
N GLU A 799 15.87 10.02 -36.55
CA GLU A 799 15.36 8.86 -37.30
C GLU A 799 16.24 7.59 -37.18
N THR A 800 16.56 7.19 -35.95
CA THR A 800 17.38 5.99 -35.68
C THR A 800 16.59 4.89 -34.98
N LYS A 801 17.00 3.64 -35.16
CA LYS A 801 16.52 2.51 -34.33
C LYS A 801 17.40 2.25 -33.11
N GLU A 802 18.55 2.90 -33.03
CA GLU A 802 19.53 2.68 -31.97
C GLU A 802 20.35 3.93 -31.69
N PHE A 803 20.59 4.22 -30.42
CA PHE A 803 21.43 5.34 -29.99
C PHE A 803 22.37 4.89 -28.88
N ALA A 804 23.67 5.12 -29.06
CA ALA A 804 24.72 4.75 -28.11
C ALA A 804 25.42 5.99 -27.56
N PHE A 805 25.71 5.98 -26.27
CA PHE A 805 26.27 7.12 -25.54
C PHE A 805 26.98 6.64 -24.26
N GLN A 806 27.83 7.47 -23.67
CA GLN A 806 28.53 7.15 -22.43
C GLN A 806 27.78 7.70 -21.23
N MET A 807 27.77 6.95 -20.13
CA MET A 807 27.29 7.43 -18.83
C MET A 807 28.28 7.05 -17.71
N ALA A 808 28.40 7.91 -16.70
CA ALA A 808 29.02 7.58 -15.43
C ALA A 808 28.04 6.83 -14.51
N GLU A 809 28.57 6.08 -13.54
CA GLU A 809 27.78 5.46 -12.47
C GLU A 809 26.97 6.52 -11.70
N GLY A 810 25.67 6.26 -11.52
CA GLY A 810 24.72 7.20 -10.89
C GLY A 810 24.27 8.34 -11.81
N GLU A 811 24.83 8.49 -13.02
CA GLU A 811 24.34 9.47 -13.99
C GLU A 811 22.90 9.13 -14.41
N THR A 812 22.08 10.15 -14.62
CA THR A 812 20.73 10.02 -15.14
C THR A 812 20.62 10.84 -16.42
N ARG A 813 20.01 10.27 -17.45
CA ARG A 813 19.62 11.00 -18.67
C ARG A 813 18.14 10.85 -18.94
N ILE A 814 17.53 11.94 -19.36
CA ILE A 814 16.12 12.01 -19.73
C ILE A 814 16.06 12.41 -21.20
N PHE A 815 15.36 11.62 -22.00
CA PHE A 815 15.17 11.86 -23.42
C PHE A 815 13.69 12.07 -23.74
N LEU A 816 13.42 12.97 -24.68
CA LEU A 816 12.19 12.92 -25.46
C LEU A 816 12.41 12.00 -26.66
N VAL A 817 11.46 11.10 -26.91
CA VAL A 817 11.50 10.16 -28.03
C VAL A 817 10.18 10.18 -28.82
N GLY A 818 10.28 10.12 -30.13
CA GLY A 818 9.13 10.09 -31.03
C GLY A 818 9.56 10.17 -32.50
N SER A 819 8.62 10.37 -33.42
CA SER A 819 8.99 10.87 -34.75
C SER A 819 9.63 12.25 -34.64
N GLN A 820 10.40 12.66 -35.65
CA GLN A 820 11.00 14.00 -35.66
C GLN A 820 9.94 15.09 -35.46
N GLU A 821 8.84 15.02 -36.21
CA GLU A 821 7.70 15.94 -36.09
C GLU A 821 7.12 15.97 -34.66
N GLN A 822 6.94 14.82 -34.00
CA GLN A 822 6.42 14.78 -32.64
C GLN A 822 7.35 15.45 -31.64
N VAL A 823 8.67 15.21 -31.74
CA VAL A 823 9.63 15.83 -30.83
C VAL A 823 9.71 17.33 -31.09
N GLU A 824 9.74 17.76 -32.35
CA GLU A 824 9.74 19.18 -32.74
C GLU A 824 8.46 19.89 -32.27
N SER A 825 7.27 19.32 -32.49
CA SER A 825 6.00 19.87 -32.00
C SER A 825 6.02 20.07 -30.48
N LEU A 826 6.49 19.08 -29.71
CA LEU A 826 6.61 19.23 -28.26
C LEU A 826 7.53 20.40 -27.88
N LEU A 827 8.71 20.49 -28.50
CA LEU A 827 9.67 21.57 -28.23
C LEU A 827 9.13 22.95 -28.66
N HIS A 828 8.22 23.00 -29.63
CA HIS A 828 7.49 24.20 -30.03
C HIS A 828 6.25 24.50 -29.17
N GLY A 829 5.95 23.67 -28.17
CA GLY A 829 4.81 23.86 -27.27
C GLY A 829 3.47 23.39 -27.85
N GLU A 830 3.50 22.54 -28.87
CA GLU A 830 2.32 21.99 -29.52
C GLU A 830 1.98 20.59 -28.98
N PRO A 831 0.69 20.29 -28.76
CA PRO A 831 0.26 18.98 -28.28
C PRO A 831 0.47 17.90 -29.34
N ILE A 832 0.93 16.73 -28.90
CA ILE A 832 1.09 15.55 -29.76
C ILE A 832 0.00 14.51 -29.49
N ALA A 833 -0.34 13.74 -30.52
CA ALA A 833 -1.17 12.55 -30.39
C ALA A 833 -0.33 11.31 -30.74
N TYR A 834 -0.53 10.22 -29.99
CA TYR A 834 -0.11 8.90 -30.43
C TYR A 834 -1.23 8.25 -31.23
N PRO A 835 -0.94 7.63 -32.38
CA PRO A 835 -1.96 6.88 -33.10
C PRO A 835 -2.48 5.77 -32.17
N ILE A 836 -3.74 5.89 -31.77
CA ILE A 836 -4.45 4.79 -31.11
C ILE A 836 -4.46 3.67 -32.14
N LYS A 837 -3.71 2.58 -31.90
CA LYS A 837 -3.91 1.33 -32.65
C LYS A 837 -5.31 0.83 -32.33
N VAL A 838 -6.29 1.30 -33.10
CA VAL A 838 -7.62 0.71 -33.18
C VAL A 838 -7.45 -0.55 -34.01
N GLU A 839 -7.03 -1.64 -33.36
CA GLU A 839 -7.40 -2.95 -33.90
C GLU A 839 -8.92 -2.98 -33.88
N ALA A 840 -9.52 -3.02 -35.07
CA ALA A 840 -10.95 -3.21 -35.22
C ALA A 840 -11.32 -4.50 -34.50
N GLU A 841 -11.99 -4.39 -33.35
CA GLU A 841 -12.68 -5.57 -32.81
C GLU A 841 -13.72 -5.98 -33.85
N PRO A 842 -13.79 -7.26 -34.26
CA PRO A 842 -14.83 -7.71 -35.15
C PRO A 842 -16.18 -7.38 -34.51
N ASP A 843 -16.95 -6.61 -35.28
CA ASP A 843 -18.21 -5.97 -34.93
C ASP A 843 -19.18 -6.98 -34.29
N GLN A 844 -19.19 -7.06 -32.95
CA GLN A 844 -20.29 -7.70 -32.25
C GLN A 844 -21.47 -6.75 -32.36
N LYS A 845 -22.44 -7.09 -33.22
CA LYS A 845 -23.77 -6.49 -33.29
C LYS A 845 -24.25 -6.17 -31.86
N ARG A 846 -24.09 -4.91 -31.47
CA ARG A 846 -24.65 -4.39 -30.23
C ARG A 846 -26.15 -4.32 -30.46
N GLU A 847 -26.91 -5.19 -29.81
CA GLU A 847 -28.34 -4.95 -29.67
C GLU A 847 -28.54 -3.56 -29.04
N PRO A 848 -29.46 -2.74 -29.59
CA PRO A 848 -29.65 -1.38 -29.13
C PRO A 848 -30.18 -1.40 -27.69
N ARG A 849 -29.40 -0.88 -26.75
CA ARG A 849 -29.90 -0.56 -25.40
C ARG A 849 -30.99 0.49 -25.52
N PRO A 850 -32.16 0.34 -24.85
CA PRO A 850 -33.20 1.36 -24.90
C PRO A 850 -32.69 2.65 -24.26
N ARG A 851 -32.95 3.77 -24.95
CA ARG A 851 -32.64 5.14 -24.49
C ARG A 851 -33.34 5.38 -23.15
N ARG A 852 -32.57 5.66 -22.10
CA ARG A 852 -33.12 6.17 -20.84
C ARG A 852 -33.39 7.66 -20.99
N ASP A 853 -34.67 8.03 -21.05
CA ASP A 853 -35.11 9.40 -20.83
C ASP A 853 -34.63 9.89 -19.46
N ARG A 854 -33.85 10.98 -19.49
CA ARG A 854 -33.46 11.73 -18.30
C ARG A 854 -34.63 12.63 -17.93
N ASP A 855 -35.60 12.10 -17.20
CA ASP A 855 -36.41 12.85 -16.24
C ASP A 855 -37.40 11.92 -15.53
N ARG A 856 -37.03 11.44 -14.33
CA ARG A 856 -37.94 11.16 -13.22
C ARG A 856 -37.16 10.73 -11.98
N LYS A 857 -37.57 11.31 -10.85
CA LYS A 857 -37.01 11.19 -9.49
C LYS A 857 -36.68 9.73 -9.10
N ARG A 858 -35.46 9.49 -8.61
CA ARG A 858 -35.01 8.21 -8.04
C ARG A 858 -35.70 7.94 -6.69
N PRO A 859 -36.36 6.78 -6.48
CA PRO A 859 -36.52 6.21 -5.15
C PRO A 859 -35.22 5.51 -4.73
N ARG A 860 -34.98 5.44 -3.43
CA ARG A 860 -33.89 4.70 -2.78
C ARG A 860 -34.22 3.20 -2.76
N ASP A 861 -33.39 2.36 -3.37
CA ASP A 861 -33.41 0.89 -3.20
C ASP A 861 -31.99 0.42 -2.83
N ARG A 862 -31.74 -0.09 -1.61
CA ARG A 862 -31.98 -1.48 -1.13
C ARG A 862 -31.45 -2.54 -2.12
N ILE A 863 -30.26 -3.02 -1.81
CA ILE A 863 -29.68 -4.26 -2.34
C ILE A 863 -30.46 -5.41 -1.70
N ASP A 864 -31.30 -6.09 -2.48
CA ASP A 864 -31.96 -7.30 -2.05
C ASP A 864 -31.28 -8.55 -2.62
N SER A 865 -31.34 -9.55 -1.77
CA SER A 865 -30.80 -10.89 -1.84
C SER A 865 -31.32 -11.72 -3.02
N GLY A 866 -30.41 -12.42 -3.71
CA GLY A 866 -30.78 -13.39 -4.74
C GLY A 866 -31.21 -14.72 -4.12
N GLU A 867 -32.49 -15.06 -4.32
CA GLU A 867 -33.04 -16.41 -4.11
C GLU A 867 -32.47 -17.39 -5.15
N ALA A 868 -31.98 -18.53 -4.68
CA ALA A 868 -31.60 -19.66 -5.52
C ALA A 868 -32.79 -20.64 -5.62
N ALA A 869 -33.27 -20.86 -6.85
CA ALA A 869 -34.25 -21.87 -7.17
C ALA A 869 -33.69 -23.28 -6.93
N VAL A 870 -34.42 -24.07 -6.15
CA VAL A 870 -34.16 -25.50 -5.89
C VAL A 870 -34.64 -26.30 -7.10
N VAL A 871 -33.71 -26.93 -7.82
CA VAL A 871 -34.03 -27.99 -8.79
C VAL A 871 -33.69 -29.33 -8.18
N ASN A 872 -34.74 -30.11 -7.93
CA ASN A 872 -34.72 -31.45 -7.37
C ASN A 872 -34.26 -32.45 -8.45
N TRP A 873 -33.22 -33.24 -8.19
CA TRP A 873 -32.95 -34.45 -8.96
C TRP A 873 -32.73 -35.64 -8.02
N ARG A 874 -33.75 -36.50 -7.96
CA ARG A 874 -33.65 -37.88 -7.51
C ARG A 874 -34.19 -38.74 -8.65
N THR A 875 -33.33 -39.57 -9.22
CA THR A 875 -33.62 -40.94 -9.69
C THR A 875 -32.33 -41.53 -10.25
N SER A 876 -31.81 -42.56 -9.57
CA SER A 876 -30.82 -43.48 -10.13
C SER A 876 -31.45 -44.37 -11.20
N PRO A 877 -30.64 -45.02 -12.04
CA PRO A 877 -30.63 -46.48 -11.94
C PRO A 877 -29.23 -47.12 -11.95
N LYS A 878 -29.18 -48.22 -11.19
CA LYS A 878 -28.27 -49.37 -11.12
C LYS A 878 -27.14 -49.48 -12.16
N ALA A 879 -25.93 -49.75 -11.67
CA ALA A 879 -24.88 -50.45 -12.40
C ALA A 879 -24.36 -51.63 -11.54
N GLU A 880 -24.24 -52.78 -12.19
CA GLU A 880 -23.86 -54.09 -11.65
C GLU A 880 -22.36 -54.18 -11.33
N GLU A 881 -22.01 -54.94 -10.28
CA GLU A 881 -20.66 -55.46 -10.06
C GLU A 881 -20.32 -56.55 -11.10
N PRO A 882 -19.03 -56.79 -11.40
CA PRO A 882 -18.44 -57.98 -10.79
C PRO A 882 -16.94 -57.91 -10.42
N LYS A 883 -16.67 -58.50 -9.24
CA LYS A 883 -15.68 -59.52 -8.88
C LYS A 883 -14.16 -59.26 -8.92
N ALA A 884 -13.58 -59.62 -7.76
CA ALA A 884 -12.17 -59.71 -7.40
C ALA A 884 -11.41 -60.86 -8.07
N ALA A 885 -10.09 -60.66 -8.21
CA ALA A 885 -9.09 -61.73 -8.24
C ALA A 885 -7.82 -61.27 -7.52
N ALA A 886 -7.29 -62.15 -6.65
CA ALA A 886 -6.03 -62.03 -5.94
C ALA A 886 -5.02 -63.09 -6.50
N PRO A 887 -3.77 -63.21 -6.00
CA PRO A 887 -2.54 -62.93 -6.73
C PRO A 887 -1.69 -64.20 -6.99
N PRO A 888 -0.45 -64.07 -7.50
CA PRO A 888 0.57 -65.04 -7.11
C PRO A 888 1.88 -64.43 -6.58
N ALA A 889 2.58 -65.28 -5.83
CA ALA A 889 3.68 -65.01 -4.94
C ALA A 889 5.07 -65.35 -5.56
N ASN A 890 6.06 -64.53 -5.21
CA ASN A 890 7.38 -64.88 -4.63
C ASN A 890 8.31 -65.91 -5.34
N ARG A 891 9.53 -65.46 -5.74
CA ARG A 891 10.87 -66.02 -5.37
C ARG A 891 11.98 -65.67 -6.39
N HIS A 892 13.02 -64.96 -5.93
CA HIS A 892 14.45 -65.38 -5.94
C HIS A 892 15.46 -64.20 -5.97
N LYS A 893 16.38 -64.21 -4.99
CA LYS A 893 17.73 -63.62 -4.93
C LYS A 893 18.74 -64.80 -4.92
N PRO A 894 20.08 -64.62 -4.92
CA PRO A 894 21.05 -63.73 -5.60
C PRO A 894 22.27 -64.55 -6.19
N PRO A 895 23.45 -63.96 -6.49
CA PRO A 895 24.64 -64.19 -5.63
C PRO A 895 25.59 -62.97 -5.45
N ARG A 896 26.10 -62.67 -4.23
CA ARG A 896 27.47 -62.90 -3.66
C ARG A 896 28.65 -62.41 -4.52
N ARG A 897 29.39 -61.34 -4.13
CA ARG A 897 30.49 -61.16 -3.14
C ARG A 897 31.90 -61.41 -3.73
N ASN A 898 32.78 -60.40 -3.70
CA ASN A 898 34.23 -60.60 -3.58
C ASN A 898 34.91 -59.43 -2.84
N ARG A 899 35.97 -59.77 -2.08
CA ARG A 899 36.72 -58.95 -1.11
C ARG A 899 38.15 -58.70 -1.62
N GLY A 900 38.68 -57.49 -1.37
CA GLY A 900 40.09 -57.12 -1.08
C GLY A 900 41.15 -57.29 -2.20
N PRO A 901 42.38 -56.73 -2.08
CA PRO A 901 43.07 -56.29 -0.84
C PRO A 901 43.86 -54.94 -0.88
N GLU A 902 44.20 -54.49 0.34
CA GLU A 902 45.46 -53.83 0.82
C GLU A 902 45.99 -52.45 0.34
N ARG A 903 46.31 -51.61 1.35
CA ARG A 903 47.06 -50.33 1.41
C ARG A 903 48.59 -50.59 1.41
N PRO A 904 49.53 -49.64 1.10
CA PRO A 904 49.81 -48.38 1.85
C PRO A 904 50.49 -47.25 0.99
N PRO A 905 51.25 -46.25 1.54
CA PRO A 905 50.88 -45.12 2.40
C PRO A 905 51.20 -43.71 1.79
N LYS A 906 50.69 -42.65 2.44
CA LYS A 906 51.17 -41.24 2.52
C LYS A 906 51.50 -40.45 1.22
N ALA A 907 50.75 -39.36 1.03
CA ALA A 907 51.29 -38.01 0.84
C ALA A 907 50.17 -36.97 1.08
N GLU A 908 50.26 -36.22 2.17
CA GLU A 908 49.60 -34.92 2.29
C GLU A 908 50.40 -33.90 1.47
N PRO A 909 49.70 -32.96 0.81
CA PRO A 909 50.17 -31.59 0.87
C PRO A 909 49.04 -30.62 1.23
N GLU A 910 49.35 -29.83 2.26
CA GLU A 910 49.04 -28.40 2.39
C GLU A 910 47.60 -27.95 2.13
N ALA A 911 46.83 -27.89 3.22
CA ALA A 911 45.74 -26.94 3.34
C ALA A 911 46.33 -25.53 3.51
N GLU A 912 46.34 -24.74 2.44
CA GLU A 912 46.47 -23.29 2.55
C GLU A 912 45.22 -22.73 3.24
N GLU A 913 45.35 -22.44 4.53
CA GLU A 913 44.46 -21.52 5.24
C GLU A 913 44.61 -20.13 4.63
N LEU A 914 43.76 -19.79 3.65
CA LEU A 914 43.51 -18.42 3.24
C LEU A 914 42.78 -17.68 4.36
N THR A 915 43.59 -17.23 5.31
CA THR A 915 43.26 -16.25 6.33
C THR A 915 43.01 -14.91 5.63
N ILE A 916 41.75 -14.58 5.34
CA ILE A 916 41.39 -13.24 4.87
C ILE A 916 41.47 -12.29 6.07
N MET A 917 42.64 -11.67 6.20
CA MET A 917 42.91 -10.51 7.03
C MET A 917 42.07 -9.33 6.54
N TRP A 918 41.12 -8.87 7.36
CA TRP A 918 40.48 -7.58 7.18
C TRP A 918 41.54 -6.47 7.37
N ARG A 919 42.06 -5.93 6.27
CA ARG A 919 42.71 -4.62 6.26
C ARG A 919 41.65 -3.56 6.50
N LYS A 920 41.90 -2.68 7.48
CA LYS A 920 41.23 -1.38 7.56
C LYS A 920 41.45 -0.62 6.24
N PRO A 921 40.41 -0.06 5.62
CA PRO A 921 40.59 1.01 4.65
C PRO A 921 40.80 2.28 5.47
N GLY A 922 42.00 2.84 5.43
CA GLY A 922 42.24 4.17 5.99
C GLY A 922 41.97 5.25 4.96
N GLU A 923 40.98 5.04 4.09
CA GLU A 923 40.69 5.77 2.85
C GLU A 923 39.47 5.15 2.20
#